data_AF-A0A7V4WAH5-F1
#
_entry.id   AF-A0A7V4WAH5-F1
#
_cell.length_a   1.000
_cell.length_b   1.000
_cell.length_c   1.000
_cell.angle_alpha   90.00
_cell.angle_beta   90.00
_cell.angle_gamma   90.00
#
_symmetry.space_group_name_H-M   'P 1'
#
loop_
_entity.id
_entity.type
_entity.pdbx_description
1 polymer ?
#
loop_
_entity_poly.entity_id
_entity_poly.type
_entity_poly.pdbx_seq_one_letter_code
_entity_poly.pdbx_strand_id
1 'polypeptide(L)'
;MSNRKHLMCYLTAIALLTCLCSTTCTAQGRWREPAPSSAGSDAANARHNLRLQSLERASKPWLGVMVKDAVETSEYTGVRVESVMPNSPAEKAGIRTGDVITQIADTEITTPEVLAQTVSKLQVGADYPITLVRNGKIIKLRVHLEPQSTGRSRFSPTESAPEISDKPAPRKGPLDINVLKYVLIDPKTHTVTFLGKYDPNYDTGPIPYEDYLRVALQYPYPSFSLDPPKDTLESLNKAEQILDAEMARLEDPAYGNQWTQKIADLLINDPSLQTDNKRFFEHCAEVMGITGAELKRMHDAATGKIDIPGTEFMGLASKMIRGIGLTKAGDALGVLAAGGTPEELLYNMAKVLGLSAEYDELARKGLSPEDFRKEEIILCISEICRHFEAPENEIQNIVSSIRSGQSADLIIDYMGKKLSDYITNKSGRKMIDGLVLGPEIIAKLYNLPLPKAELVFHDLPSDSPLGDVFFKSDYRLKSICTFPDAKEKIKTHLTQQELMKREATAAMNRKLCNVSVFAGNRLVPGEVVMRVSPSGDLVEFGQSKIKILGWIIRMRGQADKETTDFVNASLSKYAEYLTDHYEEYAEAYPEWHKLSEAAKVIALARWANANGYSLRIPNDPETKVSLPKYVNGFWSAVFEADDNSQYLTFIAEGGASFSKDEGESWLKTQQDVTVTSDVSKQLAASAIFAEQALGAAISGDLESARELAEKSAQAMVGEIDLTRLPPLDGSVAPSELASYAAATGAAIDEAAECLDKMNTARKDLERAQQLATSSPDEAEKIKQQALQAQEEAQAKLNQILEQVKNYRSDPSKAEEALVVLRSDSAVVTPIGGSSSSTSSSATSQGSSSGSATAKSENWSEKCAKLTAELDNVNKQIAATREALLKLNASIMANKKLFEEWERSADEAFDRCVGMAADVALDFGITGLVERYDTIYELAKKLPGEPKDVIEKYRYLASLTQRLSEAKAVNDVDGLASRENKTEAEIWETLRDGIGQISGLLGLDKTVPGKWWKYGSMAFDLAFNLTELRETWKNVEALEANNQMYAEAVRKLTTRMKELVDRQKEIKQKIEAGESAENAAK
;
A
#
# COMPACT_ATOMS: atom_id res chain seq x y z
N MET A 1 -1.74 -28.31 27.62
CA MET A 1 -1.86 -26.97 27.01
C MET A 1 -0.90 -25.92 27.58
N SER A 2 -0.36 -26.06 28.81
CA SER A 2 0.69 -25.16 29.35
C SER A 2 1.99 -25.17 28.52
N ASN A 3 2.36 -26.31 27.92
CA ASN A 3 3.58 -26.45 27.10
C ASN A 3 3.53 -25.85 25.70
N ARG A 4 2.34 -25.52 25.16
CA ARG A 4 2.26 -24.86 23.83
C ARG A 4 2.71 -23.41 23.93
N LYS A 5 2.32 -22.68 24.99
CA LYS A 5 2.71 -21.28 25.19
C LYS A 5 4.20 -21.10 25.49
N HIS A 6 4.81 -22.03 26.25
CA HIS A 6 6.26 -21.98 26.51
C HIS A 6 7.06 -22.28 25.24
N LEU A 7 6.80 -23.38 24.53
CA LEU A 7 7.50 -23.69 23.28
C LEU A 7 7.25 -22.63 22.19
N MET A 8 6.04 -22.06 22.11
CA MET A 8 5.71 -20.93 21.22
C MET A 8 6.50 -19.67 21.56
N CYS A 9 6.58 -19.28 22.84
CA CYS A 9 7.42 -18.15 23.28
C CYS A 9 8.91 -18.42 23.00
N TYR A 10 9.41 -19.64 23.26
CA TYR A 10 10.82 -20.01 23.06
C TYR A 10 11.24 -20.06 21.58
N LEU A 11 10.34 -20.38 20.64
CA LEU A 11 10.66 -20.49 19.21
C LEU A 11 10.66 -19.14 18.46
N THR A 12 9.98 -18.13 18.99
CA THR A 12 9.70 -16.87 18.25
C THR A 12 10.23 -15.63 18.98
N ALA A 13 10.08 -15.57 20.31
CA ALA A 13 10.64 -14.51 21.13
C ALA A 13 12.16 -14.66 21.33
N ILE A 14 12.75 -15.73 20.81
CA ILE A 14 14.20 -15.93 20.78
C ILE A 14 14.71 -15.86 19.34
N ALA A 15 14.06 -16.50 18.35
CA ALA A 15 14.50 -16.40 16.95
C ALA A 15 14.49 -14.97 16.37
N LEU A 16 13.67 -14.03 16.89
CA LEU A 16 13.64 -12.63 16.42
C LEU A 16 14.35 -11.63 17.36
N LEU A 17 14.49 -11.95 18.66
CA LEU A 17 15.13 -11.09 19.67
C LEU A 17 16.55 -11.52 20.07
N THR A 18 16.98 -12.76 19.78
CA THR A 18 18.35 -13.23 20.06
C THR A 18 19.25 -13.30 18.83
N CYS A 19 18.70 -13.33 17.62
CA CYS A 19 19.52 -13.37 16.40
C CYS A 19 20.36 -12.11 16.21
N LEU A 20 19.97 -11.02 16.86
CA LEU A 20 20.71 -9.77 16.94
C LEU A 20 21.62 -9.72 18.21
N CYS A 21 21.49 -10.64 19.19
CA CYS A 21 22.23 -10.63 20.48
C CYS A 21 23.55 -11.43 20.46
N SER A 22 23.94 -12.05 19.33
CA SER A 22 25.06 -13.00 19.29
C SER A 22 26.31 -12.50 18.55
N THR A 23 26.71 -11.26 18.81
CA THR A 23 28.09 -10.81 18.65
C THR A 23 28.71 -10.50 20.01
N THR A 24 29.02 -11.56 20.77
CA THR A 24 30.16 -11.65 21.72
C THR A 24 30.07 -12.97 22.49
N CYS A 25 31.19 -13.70 22.54
CA CYS A 25 31.24 -15.10 22.99
C CYS A 25 31.56 -15.23 24.50
N THR A 26 30.88 -16.19 25.15
CA THR A 26 31.27 -16.99 26.34
C THR A 26 32.03 -16.35 27.51
N ALA A 27 31.40 -16.32 28.69
CA ALA A 27 32.06 -16.62 29.98
C ALA A 27 31.05 -17.11 31.04
N GLN A 28 31.36 -18.24 31.67
CA GLN A 28 30.61 -18.86 32.77
C GLN A 28 30.65 -18.02 34.06
N GLY A 29 29.54 -17.98 34.82
CA GLY A 29 29.61 -17.61 36.24
C GLY A 29 28.29 -17.19 36.92
N ARG A 30 27.68 -18.12 37.66
CA ARG A 30 26.74 -17.96 38.81
C ARG A 30 25.61 -16.93 38.71
N TRP A 31 24.40 -17.46 38.47
CA TRP A 31 23.12 -16.83 38.80
C TRP A 31 22.97 -16.62 40.31
N ARG A 32 22.62 -15.40 40.74
CA ARG A 32 21.92 -15.13 41.99
C ARG A 32 20.49 -14.71 41.65
N GLU A 33 19.53 -15.34 42.30
CA GLU A 33 18.09 -15.06 42.19
C GLU A 33 17.74 -13.60 42.57
N PRO A 34 16.80 -12.94 41.88
CA PRO A 34 16.03 -11.84 42.44
C PRO A 34 14.80 -12.37 43.20
N ALA A 35 14.62 -11.85 44.41
CA ALA A 35 13.49 -12.11 45.31
C ALA A 35 12.12 -11.69 44.72
N PRO A 36 10.98 -12.21 45.23
CA PRO A 36 9.68 -12.08 44.60
C PRO A 36 9.07 -10.69 44.85
N SER A 37 8.51 -10.08 43.81
CA SER A 37 7.59 -8.94 43.98
C SER A 37 6.17 -9.37 43.61
N SER A 38 5.39 -9.65 44.65
CA SER A 38 3.94 -9.74 44.62
C SER A 38 3.34 -8.34 44.84
N ALA A 39 2.79 -7.75 43.78
CA ALA A 39 1.75 -6.71 43.78
C ALA A 39 1.43 -6.43 42.30
N GLY A 40 0.40 -7.03 41.72
CA GLY A 40 -0.98 -6.60 41.95
C GLY A 40 -1.42 -5.77 40.74
N SER A 41 -2.06 -6.45 39.79
CA SER A 41 -2.54 -5.99 38.48
C SER A 41 -3.55 -4.83 38.50
N ASP A 42 -3.91 -4.30 39.66
CA ASP A 42 -4.90 -3.23 39.80
C ASP A 42 -4.31 -1.81 39.67
N ALA A 43 -2.99 -1.64 39.79
CA ALA A 43 -2.34 -0.33 39.63
C ALA A 43 -2.11 0.07 38.15
N ALA A 44 -2.06 -0.91 37.23
CA ALA A 44 -1.84 -0.66 35.79
C ALA A 44 -3.11 -0.14 35.10
N ASN A 45 -4.28 -0.71 35.43
CA ASN A 45 -5.57 -0.30 34.87
C ASN A 45 -6.04 1.05 35.42
N ALA A 46 -5.79 1.35 36.69
CA ALA A 46 -6.08 2.66 37.28
C ALA A 46 -5.20 3.79 36.69
N ARG A 47 -3.93 3.51 36.38
CA ARG A 47 -3.01 4.48 35.76
C ARG A 47 -3.30 4.71 34.28
N HIS A 48 -3.84 3.72 33.56
CA HIS A 48 -4.23 3.87 32.16
C HIS A 48 -5.48 4.74 32.01
N ASN A 49 -6.50 4.52 32.84
CA ASN A 49 -7.76 5.28 32.81
C ASN A 49 -7.60 6.73 33.29
N LEU A 50 -6.75 6.99 34.30
CA LEU A 50 -6.41 8.36 34.72
C LEU A 50 -5.56 9.11 33.67
N ARG A 51 -4.76 8.39 32.86
CA ARG A 51 -3.93 8.98 31.80
C ARG A 51 -4.75 9.37 30.56
N LEU A 52 -5.74 8.57 30.20
CA LEU A 52 -6.68 8.89 29.10
C LEU A 52 -7.58 10.08 29.44
N GLN A 53 -8.14 10.13 30.65
CA GLN A 53 -8.93 11.29 31.11
C GLN A 53 -8.08 12.57 31.27
N SER A 54 -6.77 12.44 31.48
CA SER A 54 -5.84 13.60 31.51
C SER A 54 -5.40 14.08 30.12
N LEU A 55 -5.42 13.21 29.10
CA LEU A 55 -5.04 13.52 27.72
C LEU A 55 -6.17 14.24 26.96
N GLU A 56 -7.43 13.97 27.29
CA GLU A 56 -8.58 14.68 26.71
C GLU A 56 -8.80 16.10 27.29
N ARG A 57 -8.15 16.43 28.43
CA ARG A 57 -8.38 17.69 29.16
C ARG A 57 -7.29 18.77 29.04
N ALA A 58 -6.30 18.65 28.17
CA ALA A 58 -5.30 19.72 28.03
C ALA A 58 -4.69 19.84 26.62
N SER A 59 -5.51 20.13 25.61
CA SER A 59 -5.02 20.77 24.38
C SER A 59 -4.81 22.26 24.69
N LYS A 60 -3.56 22.70 24.93
CA LYS A 60 -3.27 24.13 25.15
C LYS A 60 -3.51 24.91 23.84
N PRO A 61 -4.16 26.08 23.87
CA PRO A 61 -4.23 26.97 22.72
C PRO A 61 -2.82 27.44 22.33
N TRP A 62 -2.54 27.56 21.03
CA TRP A 62 -1.29 28.13 20.53
C TRP A 62 -1.54 29.05 19.34
N LEU A 63 -0.63 30.00 19.15
CA LEU A 63 -0.68 30.95 18.04
C LEU A 63 0.30 30.58 16.92
N GLY A 64 1.44 29.97 17.26
CA GLY A 64 2.48 29.54 16.29
C GLY A 64 3.35 30.67 15.75
N VAL A 65 3.68 31.65 16.59
CA VAL A 65 4.64 32.72 16.30
C VAL A 65 5.87 32.60 17.20
N MET A 66 7.05 32.86 16.65
CA MET A 66 8.23 33.20 17.44
C MET A 66 8.35 34.71 17.49
N VAL A 67 8.65 35.26 18.66
CA VAL A 67 8.64 36.69 18.90
C VAL A 67 9.91 37.16 19.61
N LYS A 68 10.28 38.41 19.37
CA LYS A 68 11.37 39.11 20.07
C LYS A 68 10.83 40.12 21.09
N ASP A 69 11.75 40.69 21.87
CA ASP A 69 11.49 41.69 22.90
C ASP A 69 10.53 42.81 22.45
N ALA A 70 9.86 43.42 23.43
CA ALA A 70 8.88 44.47 23.23
C ALA A 70 9.45 45.63 22.39
N VAL A 71 8.68 46.06 21.39
CA VAL A 71 8.91 47.27 20.61
C VAL A 71 8.04 48.36 21.23
N GLU A 72 8.67 49.33 21.87
CA GLU A 72 8.03 50.53 22.40
C GLU A 72 8.31 51.71 21.46
N THR A 73 7.23 52.35 20.99
CA THR A 73 7.29 53.57 20.18
C THR A 73 6.39 54.63 20.78
N SER A 74 6.46 55.86 20.29
CA SER A 74 5.55 56.93 20.73
C SER A 74 4.07 56.66 20.39
N GLU A 75 3.76 55.70 19.52
CA GLU A 75 2.41 55.44 19.01
C GLU A 75 1.82 54.09 19.44
N TYR A 76 2.67 53.10 19.76
CA TYR A 76 2.23 51.78 20.19
C TYR A 76 3.34 51.01 20.95
N THR A 77 2.90 50.13 21.83
CA THR A 77 3.72 49.11 22.50
C THR A 77 3.25 47.74 22.04
N GLY A 78 4.18 46.89 21.60
CA GLY A 78 3.82 45.59 21.05
C GLY A 78 5.00 44.62 20.91
N VAL A 79 4.71 43.39 20.54
CA VAL A 79 5.70 42.31 20.44
C VAL A 79 5.96 41.98 18.97
N ARG A 80 7.23 41.97 18.55
CA ARG A 80 7.60 41.75 17.13
C ARG A 80 7.67 40.27 16.78
N VAL A 81 7.01 39.88 15.68
CA VAL A 81 7.05 38.53 15.10
C VAL A 81 8.36 38.34 14.34
N GLU A 82 9.17 37.39 14.82
CA GLU A 82 10.43 36.96 14.19
C GLU A 82 10.22 35.89 13.13
N SER A 83 9.35 34.93 13.40
CA SER A 83 8.94 33.92 12.43
C SER A 83 7.54 33.41 12.73
N VAL A 84 6.88 32.90 11.68
CA VAL A 84 5.56 32.28 11.76
C VAL A 84 5.72 30.80 11.40
N MET A 85 5.19 29.91 12.23
CA MET A 85 5.29 28.47 12.00
C MET A 85 4.36 28.04 10.85
N PRO A 86 4.78 27.16 9.93
CA PRO A 86 3.91 26.64 8.87
C PRO A 86 2.69 25.92 9.43
N ASN A 87 1.55 26.06 8.76
CA ASN A 87 0.24 25.53 9.13
C ASN A 87 -0.28 25.97 10.51
N SER A 88 0.30 27.02 11.11
CA SER A 88 -0.14 27.53 12.40
C SER A 88 -1.38 28.44 12.30
N PRO A 89 -2.09 28.64 13.43
CA PRO A 89 -3.14 29.67 13.53
C PRO A 89 -2.71 31.06 13.03
N ALA A 90 -1.48 31.47 13.33
CA ALA A 90 -0.93 32.75 12.89
C ALA A 90 -0.75 32.85 11.37
N GLU A 91 -0.23 31.80 10.72
CA GLU A 91 -0.08 31.76 9.26
C GLU A 91 -1.45 31.80 8.58
N LYS A 92 -2.40 30.97 9.06
CA LYS A 92 -3.78 30.93 8.55
C LYS A 92 -4.50 32.27 8.72
N ALA A 93 -4.22 32.99 9.81
CA ALA A 93 -4.75 34.34 10.05
C ALA A 93 -4.09 35.42 9.18
N GLY A 94 -3.00 35.12 8.48
CA GLY A 94 -2.27 36.06 7.63
C GLY A 94 -1.26 36.94 8.37
N ILE A 95 -0.82 36.53 9.56
CA ILE A 95 0.30 37.15 10.30
C ILE A 95 1.60 36.83 9.56
N ARG A 96 2.52 37.79 9.49
CA ARG A 96 3.77 37.69 8.75
C ARG A 96 4.96 38.06 9.62
N THR A 97 6.13 37.55 9.27
CA THR A 97 7.41 37.99 9.84
C THR A 97 7.55 39.51 9.70
N GLY A 98 7.92 40.18 10.80
CA GLY A 98 8.06 41.63 10.87
C GLY A 98 6.81 42.37 11.40
N ASP A 99 5.68 41.70 11.58
CA ASP A 99 4.50 42.28 12.24
C ASP A 99 4.77 42.57 13.73
N VAL A 100 4.14 43.61 14.27
CA VAL A 100 4.17 43.90 15.72
C VAL A 100 2.77 43.69 16.30
N ILE A 101 2.59 42.67 17.13
CA ILE A 101 1.31 42.36 17.77
C ILE A 101 1.10 43.31 18.95
N THR A 102 -0.02 44.03 18.96
CA THR A 102 -0.34 45.06 19.97
C THR A 102 -1.53 44.66 20.85
N GLN A 103 -2.43 43.82 20.35
CA GLN A 103 -3.60 43.37 21.10
C GLN A 103 -4.08 41.99 20.61
N ILE A 104 -4.49 41.11 21.54
CA ILE A 104 -5.23 39.88 21.23
C ILE A 104 -6.47 39.82 22.10
N ALA A 105 -7.62 39.52 21.50
CA ALA A 105 -8.92 39.63 22.14
C ALA A 105 -9.07 41.03 22.77
N ASP A 106 -9.32 41.10 24.07
CA ASP A 106 -9.44 42.34 24.83
C ASP A 106 -8.17 42.68 25.62
N THR A 107 -7.04 41.99 25.39
CA THR A 107 -5.79 42.15 26.15
C THR A 107 -4.71 42.83 25.32
N GLU A 108 -4.15 43.94 25.83
CA GLU A 108 -2.98 44.60 25.26
C GLU A 108 -1.73 43.75 25.44
N ILE A 109 -0.94 43.61 24.37
CA ILE A 109 0.25 42.78 24.34
C ILE A 109 1.48 43.68 24.43
N THR A 110 2.03 43.81 25.63
CA THR A 110 3.20 44.67 25.88
C THR A 110 4.51 43.90 25.93
N THR A 111 4.51 42.61 26.28
CA THR A 111 5.71 41.76 26.32
C THR A 111 5.45 40.35 25.77
N PRO A 112 6.49 39.60 25.35
CA PRO A 112 6.35 38.20 24.92
C PRO A 112 5.66 37.30 25.96
N GLU A 113 5.90 37.54 27.25
CA GLU A 113 5.27 36.81 28.35
C GLU A 113 3.77 37.11 28.43
N VAL A 114 3.37 38.37 28.24
CA VAL A 114 1.95 38.77 28.18
C VAL A 114 1.27 38.10 26.99
N LEU A 115 1.95 38.03 25.83
CA LEU A 115 1.45 37.30 24.66
C LEU A 115 1.22 35.82 24.97
N ALA A 116 2.22 35.13 25.51
CA ALA A 116 2.13 33.71 25.83
C ALA A 116 1.04 33.41 26.88
N GLN A 117 0.94 34.24 27.92
CA GLN A 117 -0.09 34.10 28.96
C GLN A 117 -1.49 34.36 28.41
N THR A 118 -1.66 35.38 27.57
CA THR A 118 -2.94 35.70 26.94
C THR A 118 -3.39 34.54 26.09
N VAL A 119 -2.54 34.05 25.17
CA VAL A 119 -2.88 32.90 24.30
C VAL A 119 -3.23 31.68 25.13
N SER A 120 -2.49 31.39 26.22
CA SER A 120 -2.74 30.22 27.08
C SER A 120 -4.11 30.19 27.78
N LYS A 121 -4.75 31.36 27.92
CA LYS A 121 -6.07 31.52 28.57
C LYS A 121 -7.24 31.48 27.58
N LEU A 122 -6.96 31.51 26.28
CA LEU A 122 -8.00 31.51 25.25
C LEU A 122 -8.51 30.09 24.98
N GLN A 123 -9.74 29.98 24.47
CA GLN A 123 -10.37 28.70 24.20
C GLN A 123 -9.94 28.17 22.83
N VAL A 124 -9.62 26.88 22.77
CA VAL A 124 -9.34 26.17 21.52
C VAL A 124 -10.63 25.96 20.71
N GLY A 125 -10.56 26.14 19.40
CA GLY A 125 -11.67 26.06 18.45
C GLY A 125 -12.47 27.36 18.28
N ALA A 126 -11.98 28.48 18.83
CA ALA A 126 -12.65 29.79 18.76
C ALA A 126 -11.81 30.84 18.00
N ASP A 127 -12.51 31.81 17.39
CA ASP A 127 -11.90 32.94 16.69
C ASP A 127 -11.73 34.15 17.62
N TYR A 128 -10.52 34.72 17.65
CA TYR A 128 -10.20 35.91 18.43
C TYR A 128 -9.72 37.06 17.52
N PRO A 129 -10.11 38.31 17.79
CA PRO A 129 -9.53 39.46 17.10
C PRO A 129 -8.08 39.67 17.52
N ILE A 130 -7.20 39.99 16.57
CA ILE A 130 -5.81 40.37 16.81
C ILE A 130 -5.49 41.68 16.10
N THR A 131 -4.93 42.63 16.83
CA THR A 131 -4.47 43.91 16.30
C THR A 131 -2.95 43.90 16.18
N LEU A 132 -2.44 44.16 14.98
CA LEU A 132 -1.01 44.22 14.70
C LEU A 132 -0.64 45.47 13.90
N VAL A 133 0.61 45.88 13.97
CA VAL A 133 1.17 46.96 13.15
C VAL A 133 2.09 46.35 12.10
N ARG A 134 1.81 46.64 10.84
CA ARG A 134 2.60 46.22 9.67
C ARG A 134 2.96 47.45 8.85
N ASN A 135 4.25 47.70 8.65
CA ASN A 135 4.74 48.87 7.93
C ASN A 135 4.14 50.20 8.44
N GLY A 136 3.99 50.33 9.77
CA GLY A 136 3.42 51.52 10.43
C GLY A 136 1.90 51.66 10.34
N LYS A 137 1.17 50.70 9.75
CA LYS A 137 -0.30 50.70 9.70
C LYS A 137 -0.89 49.66 10.64
N ILE A 138 -1.95 50.05 11.35
CA ILE A 138 -2.73 49.14 12.19
C ILE A 138 -3.59 48.23 11.31
N ILE A 139 -3.43 46.92 11.46
CA ILE A 139 -4.19 45.86 10.80
C ILE A 139 -4.92 45.05 11.88
N LYS A 140 -6.23 44.83 11.69
CA LYS A 140 -7.04 43.95 12.53
C LYS A 140 -7.33 42.66 11.77
N LEU A 141 -6.94 41.52 12.33
CA LEU A 141 -7.18 40.18 11.79
C LEU A 141 -8.04 39.37 12.77
N ARG A 142 -8.54 38.22 12.32
CA ARG A 142 -9.12 37.19 13.20
C ARG A 142 -8.26 35.95 13.15
N VAL A 143 -7.98 35.36 14.30
CA VAL A 143 -7.20 34.13 14.42
C VAL A 143 -8.03 33.03 15.07
N HIS A 144 -8.11 31.89 14.37
CA HIS A 144 -8.76 30.67 14.85
C HIS A 144 -7.74 29.84 15.66
N LEU A 145 -7.92 29.71 16.97
CA LEU A 145 -6.95 29.00 17.81
C LEU A 145 -7.20 27.49 17.80
N GLU A 146 -6.25 26.73 17.27
CA GLU A 146 -6.29 25.27 17.23
C GLU A 146 -5.54 24.65 18.44
N PRO A 147 -5.72 23.36 18.75
CA PRO A 147 -4.89 22.66 19.74
C PRO A 147 -3.41 22.78 19.41
N GLN A 148 -2.57 23.13 20.39
CA GLN A 148 -1.13 22.91 20.26
C GLN A 148 -0.91 21.41 20.18
N SER A 149 -0.58 20.91 19.00
CA SER A 149 0.02 19.59 18.85
C SER A 149 1.21 19.54 19.82
N THR A 150 1.09 18.79 20.93
CA THR A 150 2.22 18.50 21.80
C THR A 150 3.17 17.63 21.02
N GLY A 151 3.97 18.28 20.19
CA GLY A 151 5.05 17.68 19.46
C GLY A 151 6.18 17.32 20.42
N ARG A 152 6.12 16.14 21.04
CA ARG A 152 7.18 15.17 20.68
C ARG A 152 7.13 15.17 19.17
N SER A 153 8.19 15.61 18.48
CA SER A 153 8.26 15.57 17.02
C SER A 153 7.56 14.32 16.53
N ARG A 154 6.27 14.47 16.20
CA ARG A 154 5.50 13.45 15.55
C ARG A 154 5.98 13.73 14.16
N PHE A 155 7.02 13.00 13.76
CA PHE A 155 7.10 12.52 12.40
C PHE A 155 5.66 12.24 11.99
N SER A 156 5.12 13.06 11.10
CA SER A 156 3.85 12.74 10.47
C SER A 156 4.10 11.38 9.82
N PRO A 157 3.44 10.29 10.23
CA PRO A 157 3.67 8.97 9.63
C PRO A 157 3.02 8.89 8.23
N THR A 158 2.85 10.01 7.54
CA THR A 158 2.04 10.12 6.32
C THR A 158 2.67 11.02 5.25
N GLU A 159 3.96 11.32 5.36
CA GLU A 159 4.80 11.25 4.16
C GLU A 159 5.55 9.93 4.26
N SER A 160 4.80 8.83 4.07
CA SER A 160 5.40 7.67 3.41
C SER A 160 6.11 8.18 2.15
N ALA A 161 7.23 7.56 1.77
CA ALA A 161 7.77 7.70 0.42
C ALA A 161 6.59 7.75 -0.55
N PRO A 162 6.50 8.76 -1.45
CA PRO A 162 5.34 8.92 -2.30
C PRO A 162 5.03 7.55 -2.87
N GLU A 163 3.84 7.01 -2.57
CA GLU A 163 3.34 5.84 -3.29
C GLU A 163 3.37 6.30 -4.74
N ILE A 164 4.38 5.87 -5.48
CA ILE A 164 4.43 6.00 -6.92
C ILE A 164 3.16 5.26 -7.31
N SER A 165 2.13 6.02 -7.68
CA SER A 165 0.82 5.47 -8.01
C SER A 165 1.03 4.49 -9.16
N ASP A 166 1.14 3.21 -8.81
CA ASP A 166 1.52 2.10 -9.68
C ASP A 166 0.39 1.70 -10.65
N LYS A 167 -0.74 2.41 -10.65
CA LYS A 167 -1.82 2.13 -11.61
C LYS A 167 -1.67 3.05 -12.83
N PRO A 168 -1.22 2.52 -13.97
CA PRO A 168 -1.20 3.30 -15.20
C PRO A 168 -2.61 3.67 -15.64
N ALA A 169 -2.68 4.70 -16.49
CA ALA A 169 -3.94 5.06 -17.14
C ALA A 169 -4.46 3.86 -17.96
N PRO A 170 -5.74 3.51 -17.85
CA PRO A 170 -6.32 2.42 -18.63
C PRO A 170 -6.28 2.75 -20.13
N ARG A 171 -6.09 1.73 -20.96
CA ARG A 171 -6.21 1.84 -22.43
C ARG A 171 -7.60 2.38 -22.76
N LYS A 172 -7.64 3.49 -23.51
CA LYS A 172 -8.84 4.17 -24.03
C LYS A 172 -9.23 3.64 -25.41
N GLY A 173 -8.27 3.23 -26.24
CA GLY A 173 -8.56 2.85 -27.63
C GLY A 173 -7.51 1.95 -28.30
N PRO A 174 -7.79 1.47 -29.53
CA PRO A 174 -6.88 0.62 -30.29
C PRO A 174 -5.59 1.34 -30.68
N LEU A 175 -5.63 2.68 -30.76
CA LEU A 175 -4.54 3.57 -31.18
C LEU A 175 -3.65 4.08 -30.04
N ASP A 176 -3.92 3.70 -28.80
CA ASP A 176 -3.03 4.05 -27.70
C ASP A 176 -1.64 3.47 -27.94
N ILE A 177 -0.62 4.28 -27.64
CA ILE A 177 0.77 3.92 -27.90
C ILE A 177 1.60 3.98 -26.62
N ASN A 178 2.40 2.94 -26.41
CA ASN A 178 3.49 2.96 -25.43
C ASN A 178 4.82 2.50 -26.02
N VAL A 179 4.88 2.11 -27.29
CA VAL A 179 6.11 1.86 -28.03
C VAL A 179 6.05 2.62 -29.36
N LEU A 180 6.85 3.68 -29.48
CA LEU A 180 6.91 4.53 -30.66
C LEU A 180 7.67 3.84 -31.79
N LYS A 181 7.07 3.83 -32.98
CA LYS A 181 7.63 3.20 -34.18
C LYS A 181 7.91 4.20 -35.30
N TYR A 182 6.94 5.05 -35.64
CA TYR A 182 7.08 6.06 -36.68
C TYR A 182 6.67 7.45 -36.18
N VAL A 183 7.32 8.45 -36.75
CA VAL A 183 6.91 9.84 -36.68
C VAL A 183 6.76 10.37 -38.10
N LEU A 184 5.58 10.88 -38.41
CA LEU A 184 5.25 11.50 -39.68
C LEU A 184 5.20 13.01 -39.49
N ILE A 185 5.87 13.74 -40.37
CA ILE A 185 5.94 15.19 -40.34
C ILE A 185 5.29 15.70 -41.62
N ASP A 186 4.22 16.49 -41.47
CA ASP A 186 3.58 17.13 -42.61
C ASP A 186 4.51 18.20 -43.20
N PRO A 187 4.91 18.12 -44.49
CA PRO A 187 5.83 19.08 -45.10
C PRO A 187 5.24 20.50 -45.22
N LYS A 188 3.91 20.66 -45.20
CA LYS A 188 3.23 21.96 -45.32
C LYS A 188 3.01 22.62 -43.95
N THR A 189 2.44 21.87 -43.01
CA THR A 189 2.06 22.41 -41.70
C THR A 189 3.15 22.22 -40.65
N HIS A 190 4.12 21.35 -40.91
CA HIS A 190 5.11 20.84 -39.97
C HIS A 190 4.53 20.15 -38.73
N THR A 191 3.26 19.74 -38.82
CA THR A 191 2.58 19.01 -37.74
C THR A 191 3.14 17.59 -37.64
N VAL A 192 3.36 17.14 -36.41
CA VAL A 192 3.89 15.82 -36.10
C VAL A 192 2.77 14.86 -35.73
N THR A 193 2.78 13.67 -36.33
CA THR A 193 1.90 12.55 -35.97
C THR A 193 2.74 11.37 -35.49
N PHE A 194 2.45 10.89 -34.28
CA PHE A 194 3.11 9.72 -33.69
C PHE A 194 2.34 8.44 -34.04
N LEU A 195 3.06 7.42 -34.50
CA LEU A 195 2.53 6.09 -34.74
C LEU A 195 3.37 5.06 -34.00
N GLY A 196 2.70 4.14 -33.32
CA GLY A 196 3.33 3.18 -32.43
C GLY A 196 2.33 2.09 -32.06
N LYS A 197 2.79 1.16 -31.25
CA LYS A 197 1.94 0.07 -30.76
C LYS A 197 1.74 0.17 -29.27
N TYR A 198 0.72 -0.53 -28.80
CA TYR A 198 0.54 -0.83 -27.40
C TYR A 198 1.10 -2.22 -27.10
N ASP A 199 2.21 -2.29 -26.39
CA ASP A 199 2.77 -3.53 -25.88
C ASP A 199 2.31 -3.75 -24.42
N PRO A 200 1.50 -4.80 -24.15
CA PRO A 200 0.94 -5.06 -22.82
C PRO A 200 1.98 -5.54 -21.81
N ASN A 201 3.20 -5.89 -22.23
CA ASN A 201 4.27 -6.27 -21.30
C ASN A 201 4.75 -5.06 -20.47
N TYR A 202 4.55 -3.84 -20.96
CA TYR A 202 4.89 -2.62 -20.23
C TYR A 202 3.65 -2.00 -19.60
N ASP A 203 3.60 -2.00 -18.26
CA ASP A 203 2.48 -1.44 -17.48
C ASP A 203 2.52 0.10 -17.39
N THR A 204 2.66 0.77 -18.54
CA THR A 204 2.83 2.23 -18.63
C THR A 204 1.53 3.00 -18.79
N GLY A 205 0.50 2.35 -19.34
CA GLY A 205 -0.61 3.04 -20.01
C GLY A 205 -0.13 3.74 -21.29
N PRO A 206 -1.00 4.53 -21.96
CA PRO A 206 -0.59 5.35 -23.09
C PRO A 206 0.45 6.40 -22.67
N ILE A 207 1.49 6.56 -23.49
CA ILE A 207 2.56 7.54 -23.26
C ILE A 207 2.22 8.86 -24.00
N PRO A 208 2.26 10.02 -23.33
CA PRO A 208 1.94 11.31 -23.94
C PRO A 208 3.12 11.87 -24.76
N TYR A 209 3.41 11.27 -25.92
CA TYR A 209 4.53 11.65 -26.78
C TYR A 209 4.50 13.11 -27.22
N GLU A 210 3.31 13.69 -27.40
CA GLU A 210 3.12 15.10 -27.74
C GLU A 210 3.60 16.03 -26.61
N ASP A 211 3.24 15.75 -25.36
CA ASP A 211 3.72 16.53 -24.21
C ASP A 211 5.24 16.39 -24.07
N TYR A 212 5.79 15.19 -24.29
CA TYR A 212 7.25 14.98 -24.25
C TYR A 212 7.95 15.80 -25.33
N LEU A 213 7.44 15.81 -26.57
CA LEU A 213 8.04 16.56 -27.67
C LEU A 213 7.93 18.07 -27.43
N ARG A 214 6.81 18.54 -26.87
CA ARG A 214 6.59 19.95 -26.55
C ARG A 214 7.66 20.47 -25.60
N VAL A 215 7.96 19.69 -24.56
CA VAL A 215 9.00 20.01 -23.59
C VAL A 215 10.38 19.88 -24.24
N ALA A 216 10.66 18.79 -24.97
CA ALA A 216 11.98 18.55 -25.58
C ALA A 216 12.35 19.56 -26.68
N LEU A 217 11.38 20.15 -27.38
CA LEU A 217 11.62 21.22 -28.36
C LEU A 217 12.07 22.52 -27.69
N GLN A 218 11.55 22.82 -26.50
CA GLN A 218 11.93 24.02 -25.72
C GLN A 218 13.19 23.78 -24.89
N TYR A 219 13.35 22.55 -24.38
CA TYR A 219 14.40 22.13 -23.48
C TYR A 219 15.06 20.82 -23.98
N PRO A 220 15.94 20.90 -25.00
CA PRO A 220 16.47 19.72 -25.68
C PRO A 220 17.58 18.97 -24.92
N TYR A 221 18.07 19.52 -23.80
CA TYR A 221 19.15 18.93 -23.00
C TYR A 221 18.74 18.64 -21.55
N PRO A 222 17.62 17.94 -21.32
CA PRO A 222 17.06 17.77 -19.99
C PRO A 222 17.98 16.93 -19.11
N SER A 223 18.12 17.35 -17.86
CA SER A 223 18.68 16.50 -16.82
C SER A 223 18.01 16.74 -15.47
N PHE A 224 18.08 15.71 -14.65
CA PHE A 224 17.47 15.65 -13.34
C PHE A 224 18.38 14.91 -12.38
N SER A 225 18.44 15.37 -11.13
CA SER A 225 19.17 14.72 -10.05
C SER A 225 18.39 14.84 -8.74
N LEU A 226 18.45 13.80 -7.92
CA LEU A 226 18.07 13.88 -6.50
C LEU A 226 19.32 14.17 -5.69
N ASP A 227 19.48 15.42 -5.29
CA ASP A 227 20.66 15.88 -4.58
C ASP A 227 20.32 16.11 -3.09
N PRO A 228 21.16 15.65 -2.16
CA PRO A 228 20.99 15.98 -0.75
C PRO A 228 21.29 17.47 -0.53
N PRO A 229 20.39 18.25 0.09
CA PRO A 229 20.66 19.62 0.47
C PRO A 229 21.73 19.66 1.58
N LYS A 230 22.35 20.84 1.76
CA LYS A 230 23.50 21.02 2.67
C LYS A 230 23.20 20.62 4.12
N ASP A 231 22.00 20.90 4.60
CA ASP A 231 21.50 20.52 5.93
C ASP A 231 21.33 18.99 6.09
N THR A 232 20.89 18.30 5.04
CA THR A 232 20.90 16.84 4.99
C THR A 232 22.34 16.32 5.09
N LEU A 233 23.30 16.85 4.32
CA LEU A 233 24.70 16.43 4.39
C LEU A 233 25.32 16.61 5.79
N GLU A 234 25.00 17.70 6.49
CA GLU A 234 25.42 17.90 7.89
C GLU A 234 24.79 16.87 8.84
N SER A 235 23.50 16.58 8.66
CA SER A 235 22.79 15.57 9.45
C SER A 235 23.35 14.17 9.22
N LEU A 236 23.74 13.84 7.99
CA LEU A 236 24.39 12.57 7.64
C LEU A 236 25.74 12.43 8.34
N ASN A 237 26.60 13.46 8.27
CA ASN A 237 27.89 13.43 8.97
C ASN A 237 27.72 13.22 10.49
N LYS A 238 26.66 13.77 11.08
CA LYS A 238 26.34 13.57 12.50
C LYS A 238 25.83 12.15 12.77
N ALA A 239 25.00 11.60 11.89
CA ALA A 239 24.53 10.22 11.97
C ALA A 239 25.69 9.23 11.94
N GLU A 240 26.63 9.43 11.01
CA GLU A 240 27.87 8.65 10.90
C GLU A 240 28.67 8.67 12.21
N GLN A 241 28.89 9.84 12.81
CA GLN A 241 29.64 9.95 14.08
C GLN A 241 28.96 9.23 15.24
N ILE A 242 27.63 9.28 15.31
CA ILE A 242 26.87 8.56 16.33
C ILE A 242 27.02 7.06 16.11
N LEU A 243 26.90 6.59 14.88
CA LEU A 243 27.04 5.19 14.53
C LEU A 243 28.45 4.67 14.83
N ASP A 244 29.51 5.39 14.44
CA ASP A 244 30.88 5.01 14.78
C ASP A 244 31.07 4.84 16.30
N ALA A 245 30.50 5.74 17.11
CA ALA A 245 30.56 5.67 18.56
C ALA A 245 29.71 4.53 19.15
N GLU A 246 28.57 4.22 18.53
CA GLU A 246 27.69 3.11 18.92
C GLU A 246 28.33 1.77 18.57
N MET A 247 28.96 1.66 17.40
CA MET A 247 29.72 0.50 16.97
C MET A 247 30.83 0.14 17.96
N ALA A 248 31.59 1.13 18.44
CA ALA A 248 32.60 0.92 19.46
C ALA A 248 32.02 0.39 20.79
N ARG A 249 30.76 0.69 21.10
CA ARG A 249 30.08 0.19 22.32
C ARG A 249 29.50 -1.21 22.14
N LEU A 250 29.21 -1.62 20.91
CA LEU A 250 28.71 -2.97 20.61
C LEU A 250 29.75 -4.07 20.93
N GLU A 251 31.01 -3.71 21.18
CA GLU A 251 32.01 -4.62 21.75
C GLU A 251 31.64 -5.10 23.17
N ASP A 252 30.83 -4.34 23.92
CA ASP A 252 30.27 -4.78 25.21
C ASP A 252 29.05 -5.69 24.98
N PRO A 253 29.11 -6.97 25.39
CA PRO A 253 28.01 -7.93 25.24
C PRO A 253 26.68 -7.46 25.82
N ALA A 254 26.71 -6.79 26.98
CA ALA A 254 25.50 -6.35 27.66
C ALA A 254 24.84 -5.20 26.91
N TYR A 255 25.64 -4.29 26.37
CA TYR A 255 25.18 -3.19 25.54
C TYR A 255 24.65 -3.68 24.19
N GLY A 256 25.38 -4.59 23.53
CA GLY A 256 24.96 -5.21 22.27
C GLY A 256 23.58 -5.84 22.37
N ASN A 257 23.32 -6.59 23.45
CA ASN A 257 22.00 -7.19 23.68
C ASN A 257 20.88 -6.16 23.85
N GLN A 258 21.13 -5.10 24.60
CA GLN A 258 20.14 -4.03 24.81
C GLN A 258 19.86 -3.26 23.51
N TRP A 259 20.91 -2.96 22.75
CA TRP A 259 20.82 -2.26 21.48
C TRP A 259 19.99 -3.05 20.46
N THR A 260 20.26 -4.34 20.39
CA THR A 260 19.51 -5.31 19.61
C THR A 260 18.03 -5.36 19.95
N GLN A 261 17.70 -5.49 21.24
CA GLN A 261 16.31 -5.55 21.69
C GLN A 261 15.56 -4.29 21.26
N LYS A 262 16.22 -3.13 21.37
CA LYS A 262 15.66 -1.85 20.93
C LYS A 262 15.35 -1.83 19.43
N ILE A 263 16.21 -2.40 18.59
CA ILE A 263 15.97 -2.49 17.13
C ILE A 263 14.81 -3.44 16.83
N ALA A 264 14.81 -4.63 17.43
CA ALA A 264 13.73 -5.60 17.24
C ALA A 264 12.38 -5.02 17.69
N ASP A 265 12.34 -4.35 18.85
CA ASP A 265 11.14 -3.71 19.36
C ASP A 265 10.61 -2.62 18.41
N LEU A 266 11.50 -1.82 17.83
CA LEU A 266 11.14 -0.81 16.83
C LEU A 266 10.58 -1.47 15.57
N LEU A 267 11.31 -2.44 14.99
CA LEU A 267 10.89 -3.15 13.78
C LEU A 267 9.53 -3.83 13.94
N ILE A 268 9.28 -4.47 15.09
CA ILE A 268 8.10 -5.29 15.33
C ILE A 268 6.87 -4.46 15.70
N ASN A 269 7.05 -3.40 16.49
CA ASN A 269 5.94 -2.70 17.13
C ASN A 269 5.67 -1.31 16.55
N ASP A 270 6.59 -0.71 15.79
CA ASP A 270 6.37 0.62 15.21
C ASP A 270 5.64 0.52 13.86
N PRO A 271 4.40 1.02 13.76
CA PRO A 271 3.61 0.92 12.53
C PRO A 271 4.15 1.79 11.39
N SER A 272 5.09 2.70 11.64
CA SER A 272 5.74 3.50 10.58
C SER A 272 6.94 2.81 9.94
N LEU A 273 7.37 1.66 10.47
CA LEU A 273 8.50 0.87 9.96
C LEU A 273 8.03 -0.37 9.17
N GLN A 274 6.87 -0.32 8.49
CA GLN A 274 6.32 -1.49 7.80
C GLN A 274 7.25 -2.04 6.71
N THR A 275 7.92 -1.18 5.94
CA THR A 275 8.86 -1.60 4.90
C THR A 275 10.08 -2.29 5.52
N ASP A 276 10.68 -1.70 6.57
CA ASP A 276 11.81 -2.31 7.27
C ASP A 276 11.41 -3.59 8.00
N ASN A 277 10.21 -3.65 8.58
CA ASN A 277 9.62 -4.84 9.18
C ASN A 277 9.53 -5.98 8.15
N LYS A 278 9.03 -5.67 6.95
CA LYS A 278 8.92 -6.62 5.84
C LYS A 278 10.30 -7.13 5.43
N ARG A 279 11.26 -6.24 5.16
CA ARG A 279 12.64 -6.60 4.80
C ARG A 279 13.29 -7.49 5.85
N PHE A 280 13.12 -7.15 7.13
CA PHE A 280 13.62 -7.95 8.24
C PHE A 280 13.03 -9.37 8.26
N PHE A 281 11.71 -9.49 8.18
CA PHE A 281 11.06 -10.79 8.16
C PHE A 281 11.41 -11.63 6.93
N GLU A 282 11.49 -11.01 5.75
CA GLU A 282 11.87 -11.71 4.51
C GLU A 282 13.31 -12.20 4.56
N HIS A 283 14.23 -11.36 5.01
CA HIS A 283 15.64 -11.72 5.14
C HIS A 283 15.86 -12.85 6.17
N CYS A 284 15.26 -12.74 7.35
CA CYS A 284 15.32 -13.83 8.35
C CYS A 284 14.66 -15.11 7.83
N ALA A 285 13.55 -15.01 7.10
CA ALA A 285 12.83 -16.16 6.57
C ALA A 285 13.62 -16.89 5.49
N GLU A 286 14.36 -16.17 4.63
CA GLU A 286 15.25 -16.75 3.63
C GLU A 286 16.32 -17.65 4.28
N VAL A 287 16.95 -17.17 5.35
CA VAL A 287 17.93 -17.93 6.14
C VAL A 287 17.30 -19.18 6.79
N MET A 288 16.02 -19.10 7.16
CA MET A 288 15.26 -20.18 7.76
C MET A 288 14.57 -21.11 6.75
N GLY A 289 14.68 -20.87 5.44
CA GLY A 289 14.02 -21.67 4.40
C GLY A 289 12.48 -21.60 4.44
N ILE A 290 11.92 -20.51 4.96
CA ILE A 290 10.48 -20.24 4.99
C ILE A 290 10.17 -18.90 4.31
N THR A 291 8.90 -18.54 4.16
CA THR A 291 8.49 -17.23 3.62
C THR A 291 8.38 -16.19 4.74
N GLY A 292 8.59 -14.91 4.42
CA GLY A 292 8.44 -13.82 5.40
C GLY A 292 7.05 -13.78 6.03
N ALA A 293 6.01 -14.09 5.26
CA ALA A 293 4.64 -14.19 5.75
C ALA A 293 4.45 -15.35 6.75
N GLU A 294 5.04 -16.52 6.48
CA GLU A 294 5.04 -17.65 7.42
C GLU A 294 5.76 -17.29 8.73
N LEU A 295 6.93 -16.65 8.64
CA LEU A 295 7.69 -16.24 9.82
C LEU A 295 6.94 -15.19 10.66
N LYS A 296 6.35 -14.19 10.00
CA LYS A 296 5.52 -13.18 10.67
C LYS A 296 4.31 -13.82 11.34
N ARG A 297 3.65 -14.77 10.68
CA ARG A 297 2.51 -15.50 11.23
C ARG A 297 2.90 -16.34 12.44
N MET A 298 4.06 -17.01 12.41
CA MET A 298 4.60 -17.70 13.59
C MET A 298 4.84 -16.73 14.75
N HIS A 299 5.48 -15.59 14.48
CA HIS A 299 5.74 -14.55 15.47
C HIS A 299 4.45 -14.01 16.10
N ASP A 300 3.47 -13.66 15.28
CA ASP A 300 2.18 -13.13 15.75
C ASP A 300 1.43 -14.19 16.57
N ALA A 301 1.50 -15.46 16.19
CA ALA A 301 0.91 -16.55 16.95
C ALA A 301 1.53 -16.69 18.35
N ALA A 302 2.85 -16.61 18.41
CA ALA A 302 3.55 -16.82 19.67
C ALA A 302 3.56 -15.60 20.60
N THR A 303 3.42 -14.39 20.04
CA THR A 303 3.16 -13.18 20.83
C THR A 303 1.69 -13.05 21.25
N GLY A 304 0.84 -14.00 20.82
CA GLY A 304 -0.58 -14.05 21.18
C GLY A 304 -1.44 -13.03 20.43
N LYS A 305 -0.94 -12.47 19.31
CA LYS A 305 -1.71 -11.57 18.44
C LYS A 305 -2.71 -12.32 17.56
N ILE A 306 -2.37 -13.55 17.18
CA ILE A 306 -3.27 -14.46 16.44
C ILE A 306 -3.25 -15.83 17.12
N ASP A 307 -4.29 -16.63 16.92
CA ASP A 307 -4.27 -18.05 17.31
C ASP A 307 -4.17 -18.91 16.05
N ILE A 308 -3.29 -19.90 16.07
CA ILE A 308 -3.13 -20.86 14.97
C ILE A 308 -3.17 -22.29 15.51
N PRO A 309 -3.77 -23.25 14.77
CA PRO A 309 -3.79 -24.65 15.18
C PRO A 309 -2.38 -25.16 15.50
N GLY A 310 -2.27 -25.95 16.57
CA GLY A 310 -0.97 -26.52 16.97
C GLY A 310 -0.33 -27.39 15.89
N THR A 311 -1.12 -28.03 15.03
CA THR A 311 -0.64 -28.78 13.87
C THR A 311 -0.01 -27.87 12.82
N GLU A 312 -0.63 -26.72 12.54
CA GLU A 312 -0.11 -25.70 11.65
C GLU A 312 1.22 -25.12 12.17
N PHE A 313 1.27 -24.76 13.45
CA PHE A 313 2.50 -24.25 14.08
C PHE A 313 3.65 -25.26 13.98
N MET A 314 3.38 -26.55 14.25
CA MET A 314 4.39 -27.61 14.14
C MET A 314 4.85 -27.82 12.70
N GLY A 315 3.96 -27.65 11.71
CA GLY A 315 4.32 -27.69 10.29
C GLY A 315 5.28 -26.57 9.90
N LEU A 316 5.01 -25.34 10.37
CA LEU A 316 5.88 -24.19 10.13
C LEU A 316 7.22 -24.33 10.87
N ALA A 317 7.21 -24.78 12.13
CA ALA A 317 8.42 -25.05 12.90
C ALA A 317 9.29 -26.15 12.25
N SER A 318 8.67 -27.21 11.74
CA SER A 318 9.37 -28.25 10.97
C SER A 318 10.07 -27.68 9.73
N LYS A 319 9.37 -26.84 8.96
CA LYS A 319 9.93 -26.17 7.77
C LYS A 319 11.13 -25.30 8.15
N MET A 320 11.01 -24.50 9.21
CA MET A 320 12.08 -23.65 9.75
C MET A 320 13.31 -24.46 10.17
N ILE A 321 13.11 -25.53 10.95
CA ILE A 321 14.20 -26.37 11.46
C ILE A 321 14.93 -27.09 10.32
N ARG A 322 14.22 -27.48 9.26
CA ARG A 322 14.84 -28.01 8.03
C ARG A 322 15.68 -26.96 7.32
N GLY A 323 15.16 -25.73 7.18
CA GLY A 323 15.87 -24.67 6.47
C GLY A 323 17.16 -24.23 7.15
N ILE A 324 17.24 -24.27 8.49
CA ILE A 324 18.49 -24.02 9.22
C ILE A 324 19.48 -25.20 9.20
N GLY A 325 19.20 -26.26 8.43
CA GLY A 325 20.10 -27.40 8.19
C GLY A 325 19.86 -28.62 9.07
N LEU A 326 18.86 -28.60 9.96
CA LEU A 326 18.57 -29.68 10.91
C LEU A 326 17.46 -30.60 10.37
N THR A 327 17.71 -31.20 9.20
CA THR A 327 16.69 -31.93 8.42
C THR A 327 15.99 -33.03 9.22
N LYS A 328 16.74 -33.94 9.84
CA LYS A 328 16.19 -35.05 10.64
C LYS A 328 15.33 -34.58 11.82
N ALA A 329 15.80 -33.59 12.57
CA ALA A 329 15.04 -33.02 13.69
C ALA A 329 13.77 -32.30 13.21
N GLY A 330 13.87 -31.59 12.08
CA GLY A 330 12.73 -30.94 11.45
C GLY A 330 11.68 -31.92 10.94
N ASP A 331 12.10 -33.00 10.28
CA ASP A 331 11.19 -34.07 9.83
C ASP A 331 10.52 -34.78 11.02
N ALA A 332 11.28 -35.05 12.09
CA ALA A 332 10.76 -35.68 13.31
C ALA A 332 9.67 -34.84 13.98
N LEU A 333 9.89 -33.52 14.10
CA LEU A 333 8.87 -32.60 14.63
C LEU A 333 7.70 -32.40 13.65
N GLY A 334 7.95 -32.52 12.35
CA GLY A 334 6.92 -32.46 11.31
C GLY A 334 5.86 -33.55 11.42
N VAL A 335 6.19 -34.69 12.03
CA VAL A 335 5.22 -35.76 12.36
C VAL A 335 4.07 -35.21 13.22
N LEU A 336 4.35 -34.27 14.13
CA LEU A 336 3.33 -33.66 15.00
C LEU A 336 2.33 -32.78 14.22
N ALA A 337 2.67 -32.36 13.00
CA ALA A 337 1.78 -31.60 12.13
C ALA A 337 0.73 -32.49 11.44
N ALA A 338 1.02 -33.78 11.26
CA ALA A 338 0.14 -34.72 10.56
C ALA A 338 -1.10 -35.13 11.37
N GLY A 339 -1.14 -34.81 12.67
CA GLY A 339 -2.17 -35.29 13.59
C GLY A 339 -2.06 -36.80 13.84
N GLY A 340 -2.89 -37.32 14.75
CA GLY A 340 -2.88 -38.74 15.13
C GLY A 340 -2.88 -38.95 16.64
N THR A 341 -2.88 -40.21 17.06
CA THR A 341 -2.78 -40.55 18.49
C THR A 341 -1.35 -40.28 19.02
N PRO A 342 -1.18 -39.97 20.31
CA PRO A 342 0.14 -39.75 20.89
C PRO A 342 1.12 -40.91 20.66
N GLU A 343 0.63 -42.16 20.69
CA GLU A 343 1.45 -43.35 20.44
C GLU A 343 1.92 -43.43 18.98
N GLU A 344 1.01 -43.20 18.01
CA GLU A 344 1.37 -43.18 16.57
C GLU A 344 2.37 -42.06 16.25
N LEU A 345 2.21 -40.89 16.88
CA LEU A 345 3.11 -39.76 16.68
C LEU A 345 4.53 -40.06 17.17
N LEU A 346 4.68 -40.65 18.36
CA LEU A 346 5.99 -41.00 18.93
C LEU A 346 6.65 -42.14 18.15
N TYR A 347 5.88 -43.15 17.71
CA TYR A 347 6.39 -44.21 16.85
C TYR A 347 6.91 -43.67 15.50
N ASN A 348 6.12 -42.84 14.83
CA ASN A 348 6.51 -42.23 13.57
C ASN A 348 7.71 -41.30 13.74
N MET A 349 7.79 -40.57 14.86
CA MET A 349 8.95 -39.76 15.21
C MET A 349 10.21 -40.61 15.40
N ALA A 350 10.12 -41.71 16.15
CA ALA A 350 11.22 -42.67 16.32
C ALA A 350 11.68 -43.24 14.97
N LYS A 351 10.75 -43.56 14.07
CA LYS A 351 11.07 -44.03 12.71
C LYS A 351 11.85 -43.00 11.89
N VAL A 352 11.44 -41.72 11.93
CA VAL A 352 12.15 -40.64 11.22
C VAL A 352 13.56 -40.42 11.81
N LEU A 353 13.70 -40.56 13.13
CA LEU A 353 14.98 -40.46 13.82
C LEU A 353 15.89 -41.69 13.64
N GLY A 354 15.36 -42.79 13.09
CA GLY A 354 16.10 -44.04 12.90
C GLY A 354 16.19 -44.91 14.15
N LEU A 355 15.29 -44.72 15.12
CA LEU A 355 15.25 -45.37 16.45
C LEU A 355 14.22 -46.51 16.53
N SER A 356 13.82 -47.10 15.41
CA SER A 356 12.75 -48.11 15.38
C SER A 356 13.12 -49.36 16.18
N ALA A 357 14.39 -49.77 16.19
CA ALA A 357 14.83 -50.97 16.91
C ALA A 357 14.78 -50.77 18.43
N GLU A 358 15.21 -49.60 18.90
CA GLU A 358 15.20 -49.18 20.29
C GLU A 358 13.76 -49.01 20.81
N TYR A 359 12.89 -48.45 19.96
CA TYR A 359 11.46 -48.33 20.25
C TYR A 359 10.80 -49.71 20.39
N ASP A 360 11.07 -50.63 19.46
CA ASP A 360 10.53 -52.00 19.53
C ASP A 360 11.06 -52.78 20.74
N GLU A 361 12.30 -52.51 21.17
CA GLU A 361 12.86 -53.07 22.40
C GLU A 361 12.17 -52.50 23.64
N LEU A 362 11.88 -51.20 23.65
CA LEU A 362 11.11 -50.56 24.72
C LEU A 362 9.72 -51.22 24.87
N ALA A 363 9.03 -51.46 23.76
CA ALA A 363 7.70 -52.08 23.74
C ALA A 363 7.71 -53.51 24.32
N ARG A 364 8.83 -54.22 24.18
CA ARG A 364 9.00 -55.58 24.72
C ARG A 364 9.26 -55.63 26.23
N LYS A 365 9.56 -54.51 26.90
CA LYS A 365 9.90 -54.46 28.33
C LYS A 365 8.71 -54.61 29.29
N GLY A 366 7.47 -54.61 28.79
CA GLY A 366 6.27 -54.81 29.61
C GLY A 366 6.04 -53.70 30.64
N LEU A 367 6.38 -52.46 30.29
CA LEU A 367 6.19 -51.27 31.13
C LEU A 367 4.71 -50.92 31.29
N SER A 368 4.38 -50.17 32.35
CA SER A 368 3.04 -49.57 32.49
C SER A 368 2.80 -48.55 31.37
N PRO A 369 1.55 -48.30 30.93
CA PRO A 369 1.27 -47.33 29.87
C PRO A 369 1.83 -45.92 30.14
N GLU A 370 1.85 -45.49 31.40
CA GLU A 370 2.43 -44.19 31.78
C GLU A 370 3.96 -44.17 31.72
N ASP A 371 4.62 -45.24 32.18
CA ASP A 371 6.09 -45.33 32.15
C ASP A 371 6.61 -45.59 30.74
N PHE A 372 5.86 -46.33 29.93
CA PHE A 372 6.14 -46.51 28.51
C PHE A 372 6.15 -45.17 27.79
N ARG A 373 5.08 -44.36 27.96
CA ARG A 373 4.98 -43.02 27.36
C ARG A 373 6.11 -42.08 27.78
N LYS A 374 6.52 -42.11 29.05
CA LYS A 374 7.65 -41.32 29.53
C LYS A 374 8.95 -41.72 28.84
N GLU A 375 9.21 -43.02 28.70
CA GLU A 375 10.42 -43.52 28.04
C GLU A 375 10.40 -43.29 26.51
N GLU A 376 9.24 -43.32 25.85
CA GLU A 376 9.10 -42.94 24.43
C GLU A 376 9.47 -41.47 24.20
N ILE A 377 8.99 -40.57 25.07
CA ILE A 377 9.33 -39.14 25.03
C ILE A 377 10.83 -38.95 25.28
N ILE A 378 11.39 -39.63 26.28
CA ILE A 378 12.84 -39.58 26.56
C ILE A 378 13.63 -40.02 25.31
N LEU A 379 13.25 -41.13 24.68
CA LEU A 379 13.95 -41.68 23.51
C LEU A 379 13.97 -40.67 22.35
N CYS A 380 12.80 -40.17 21.95
CA CYS A 380 12.68 -39.29 20.78
C CYS A 380 13.28 -37.89 21.04
N ILE A 381 12.96 -37.27 22.17
CA ILE A 381 13.38 -35.89 22.46
C ILE A 381 14.88 -35.82 22.78
N SER A 382 15.47 -36.86 23.38
CA SER A 382 16.93 -36.90 23.58
C SER A 382 17.69 -36.88 22.26
N GLU A 383 17.22 -37.63 21.26
CA GLU A 383 17.86 -37.65 19.94
C GLU A 383 17.71 -36.31 19.21
N ILE A 384 16.56 -35.65 19.33
CA ILE A 384 16.37 -34.29 18.83
C ILE A 384 17.34 -33.32 19.53
N CYS A 385 17.53 -33.42 20.85
CA CYS A 385 18.51 -32.62 21.57
C CYS A 385 19.94 -32.85 21.07
N ARG A 386 20.32 -34.10 20.73
CA ARG A 386 21.64 -34.41 20.15
C ARG A 386 21.82 -33.74 18.79
N HIS A 387 20.78 -33.71 17.96
CA HIS A 387 20.80 -32.94 16.71
C HIS A 387 21.01 -31.44 16.93
N PHE A 388 20.62 -30.90 18.09
CA PHE A 388 20.88 -29.51 18.49
C PHE A 388 22.25 -29.31 19.18
N GLU A 389 23.18 -30.25 19.03
CA GLU A 389 24.52 -30.22 19.65
C GLU A 389 24.49 -30.18 21.20
N ALA A 390 23.42 -30.69 21.82
CA ALA A 390 23.30 -30.70 23.27
C ALA A 390 24.30 -31.67 23.93
N PRO A 391 25.00 -31.27 25.01
CA PRO A 391 25.95 -32.13 25.71
C PRO A 391 25.29 -33.39 26.29
N GLU A 392 25.89 -34.57 26.05
CA GLU A 392 25.32 -35.84 26.50
C GLU A 392 25.19 -35.90 28.04
N ASN A 393 26.12 -35.30 28.78
CA ASN A 393 26.05 -35.23 30.25
C ASN A 393 24.82 -34.45 30.74
N GLU A 394 24.45 -33.35 30.08
CA GLU A 394 23.24 -32.57 30.42
C GLU A 394 21.97 -33.37 30.10
N ILE A 395 21.92 -34.06 28.95
CA ILE A 395 20.80 -34.94 28.58
C ILE A 395 20.63 -36.04 29.64
N GLN A 396 21.71 -36.74 30.01
CA GLN A 396 21.65 -37.83 31.00
C GLN A 396 21.23 -37.34 32.40
N ASN A 397 21.64 -36.14 32.80
CA ASN A 397 21.20 -35.54 34.06
C ASN A 397 19.69 -35.25 34.06
N ILE A 398 19.14 -34.79 32.94
CA ILE A 398 17.70 -34.55 32.81
C ILE A 398 16.94 -35.88 32.79
N VAL A 399 17.41 -36.85 32.01
CA VAL A 399 16.79 -38.19 31.92
C VAL A 399 16.77 -38.89 33.29
N SER A 400 17.86 -38.82 34.06
CA SER A 400 17.89 -39.37 35.43
C SER A 400 16.94 -38.63 36.37
N SER A 401 16.79 -37.31 36.21
CA SER A 401 15.82 -36.53 36.99
C SER A 401 14.37 -36.92 36.66
N ILE A 402 14.05 -37.16 35.39
CA ILE A 402 12.73 -37.64 34.97
C ILE A 402 12.47 -39.04 35.54
N ARG A 403 13.45 -39.96 35.43
CA ARG A 403 13.35 -41.34 35.96
C ARG A 403 13.25 -41.40 37.48
N SER A 404 13.72 -40.37 38.19
CA SER A 404 13.58 -40.23 39.65
C SER A 404 12.27 -39.59 40.11
N GLY A 405 11.37 -39.26 39.17
CA GLY A 405 9.99 -38.85 39.46
C GLY A 405 9.60 -37.46 38.96
N GLN A 406 10.47 -36.74 38.26
CA GLN A 406 10.12 -35.45 37.65
C GLN A 406 9.35 -35.60 36.32
N SER A 407 8.70 -34.52 35.86
CA SER A 407 7.91 -34.53 34.62
C SER A 407 8.77 -34.69 33.38
N ALA A 408 8.27 -35.42 32.38
CA ALA A 408 8.88 -35.49 31.05
C ALA A 408 8.93 -34.12 30.35
N ASP A 409 8.18 -33.11 30.81
CA ASP A 409 8.22 -31.74 30.28
C ASP A 409 9.62 -31.12 30.37
N LEU A 410 10.43 -31.52 31.36
CA LEU A 410 11.80 -31.03 31.54
C LEU A 410 12.68 -31.22 30.31
N ILE A 411 12.56 -32.37 29.62
CA ILE A 411 13.38 -32.61 28.42
C ILE A 411 12.85 -31.85 27.20
N ILE A 412 11.54 -31.57 27.17
CA ILE A 412 10.91 -30.75 26.13
C ILE A 412 11.32 -29.28 26.28
N ASP A 413 11.31 -28.75 27.50
CA ASP A 413 11.78 -27.39 27.80
C ASP A 413 13.27 -27.24 27.49
N TYR A 414 14.07 -28.25 27.85
CA TYR A 414 15.49 -28.29 27.52
C TYR A 414 15.74 -28.35 26.01
N MET A 415 14.98 -29.15 25.26
CA MET A 415 15.00 -29.17 23.80
C MET A 415 14.72 -27.77 23.24
N GLY A 416 13.67 -27.09 23.73
CA GLY A 416 13.34 -25.72 23.32
C GLY A 416 14.48 -24.74 23.57
N LYS A 417 15.13 -24.82 24.74
CA LYS A 417 16.31 -24.01 25.07
C LYS A 417 17.48 -24.28 24.11
N LYS A 418 17.79 -25.54 23.83
CA LYS A 418 18.91 -25.90 22.94
C LYS A 418 18.66 -25.51 21.48
N LEU A 419 17.43 -25.62 21.01
CA LEU A 419 17.05 -25.08 19.70
C LEU A 419 17.26 -23.57 19.64
N SER A 420 16.85 -22.85 20.69
CA SER A 420 17.10 -21.42 20.86
C SER A 420 18.59 -21.09 20.81
N ASP A 421 19.41 -21.82 21.58
CA ASP A 421 20.88 -21.64 21.61
C ASP A 421 21.50 -21.91 20.24
N TYR A 422 21.03 -22.94 19.53
CA TYR A 422 21.49 -23.29 18.19
C TYR A 422 21.16 -22.18 17.18
N ILE A 423 19.91 -21.71 17.15
CA ILE A 423 19.48 -20.62 16.28
C ILE A 423 20.31 -19.36 16.58
N THR A 424 20.46 -18.99 17.84
CA THR A 424 21.22 -17.81 18.28
C THR A 424 22.67 -17.86 17.81
N ASN A 425 23.36 -18.97 18.03
CA ASN A 425 24.81 -19.07 17.83
C ASN A 425 25.21 -19.44 16.39
N LYS A 426 24.41 -20.24 15.68
CA LYS A 426 24.75 -20.77 14.34
C LYS A 426 24.01 -20.06 13.22
N SER A 427 22.80 -19.56 13.49
CA SER A 427 21.92 -18.96 12.47
C SER A 427 21.73 -17.46 12.67
N GLY A 428 21.86 -16.93 13.89
CA GLY A 428 21.66 -15.51 14.19
C GLY A 428 22.58 -14.60 13.38
N ARG A 429 23.86 -14.95 13.29
CA ARG A 429 24.82 -14.25 12.41
C ARG A 429 24.39 -14.22 10.94
N LYS A 430 23.82 -15.32 10.44
CA LYS A 430 23.32 -15.39 9.07
C LYS A 430 22.06 -14.55 8.86
N MET A 431 21.23 -14.38 9.89
CA MET A 431 20.01 -13.57 9.86
C MET A 431 20.26 -12.06 9.93
N ILE A 432 21.46 -11.66 10.31
CA ILE A 432 21.88 -10.26 10.25
C ILE A 432 22.80 -10.00 9.05
N ASP A 433 23.50 -11.01 8.53
CA ASP A 433 24.40 -10.86 7.38
C ASP A 433 23.64 -10.52 6.10
N GLY A 434 23.82 -9.30 5.60
CA GLY A 434 23.12 -8.76 4.45
C GLY A 434 21.78 -8.11 4.76
N LEU A 435 21.41 -7.95 6.05
CA LEU A 435 20.18 -7.25 6.41
C LEU A 435 20.28 -5.77 6.03
N VAL A 436 19.36 -5.30 5.19
CA VAL A 436 19.27 -3.91 4.75
C VAL A 436 18.16 -3.19 5.51
N LEU A 437 18.52 -2.18 6.28
CA LEU A 437 17.60 -1.30 7.01
C LEU A 437 17.55 0.09 6.37
N GLY A 438 16.36 0.66 6.27
CA GLY A 438 16.10 1.93 5.62
C GLY A 438 16.23 3.17 6.50
N PRO A 439 15.86 4.32 5.93
CA PRO A 439 15.90 5.63 6.57
C PRO A 439 15.27 5.73 7.95
N GLU A 440 14.07 5.16 8.04
CA GLU A 440 13.10 5.50 9.06
C GLU A 440 13.53 4.91 10.39
N ILE A 441 14.08 3.69 10.36
CA ILE A 441 14.58 3.05 11.56
C ILE A 441 15.84 3.73 12.09
N ILE A 442 16.76 4.15 11.23
CA ILE A 442 18.00 4.84 11.64
C ILE A 442 17.65 6.18 12.29
N ALA A 443 16.76 6.95 11.66
CA ALA A 443 16.26 8.21 12.19
C ALA A 443 15.63 8.04 13.59
N LYS A 444 14.82 6.99 13.77
CA LYS A 444 14.19 6.70 15.07
C LYS A 444 15.17 6.20 16.12
N LEU A 445 16.07 5.30 15.75
CA LEU A 445 17.00 4.67 16.67
C LEU A 445 17.88 5.70 17.37
N TYR A 446 18.30 6.73 16.64
CA TYR A 446 19.20 7.79 17.10
C TYR A 446 18.55 9.17 17.25
N ASN A 447 17.24 9.28 17.07
CA ASN A 447 16.49 10.53 17.14
C ASN A 447 17.08 11.63 16.22
N LEU A 448 17.33 11.24 14.96
CA LEU A 448 17.85 12.08 13.89
C LEU A 448 16.72 12.52 12.95
N PRO A 449 16.85 13.67 12.25
CA PRO A 449 15.92 14.00 11.19
C PRO A 449 16.01 12.98 10.05
N LEU A 450 14.87 12.67 9.42
CA LEU A 450 14.88 11.95 8.14
C LEU A 450 15.61 12.82 7.10
N PRO A 451 16.60 12.29 6.38
CA PRO A 451 17.28 13.01 5.33
C PRO A 451 16.29 13.23 4.21
N LYS A 452 16.45 14.37 3.58
CA LYS A 452 15.66 14.78 2.43
C LYS A 452 16.57 14.84 1.22
N ALA A 453 16.06 14.48 0.06
CA ALA A 453 16.65 14.80 -1.22
C ALA A 453 15.78 15.86 -1.90
N GLU A 454 16.42 16.87 -2.48
CA GLU A 454 15.76 17.91 -3.27
C GLU A 454 15.67 17.47 -4.73
N LEU A 455 14.54 17.77 -5.38
CA LEU A 455 14.36 17.53 -6.80
C LEU A 455 15.04 18.66 -7.59
N VAL A 456 16.16 18.36 -8.25
CA VAL A 456 16.95 19.32 -9.02
C VAL A 456 16.74 19.08 -10.50
N PHE A 457 16.08 20.04 -11.17
CA PHE A 457 15.82 20.01 -12.60
C PHE A 457 16.75 20.99 -13.35
N HIS A 458 17.32 20.55 -14.46
CA HIS A 458 18.13 21.37 -15.36
C HIS A 458 17.63 21.21 -16.80
N ASP A 459 17.39 22.32 -17.48
CA ASP A 459 16.78 22.32 -18.82
C ASP A 459 15.54 21.40 -18.88
N LEU A 460 14.70 21.48 -17.83
CA LEU A 460 13.52 20.63 -17.68
C LEU A 460 12.53 21.32 -16.71
N PRO A 461 11.28 21.58 -17.11
CA PRO A 461 10.28 22.14 -16.21
C PRO A 461 9.83 21.13 -15.15
N SER A 462 9.76 21.56 -13.89
CA SER A 462 9.38 20.71 -12.75
C SER A 462 7.91 20.28 -12.73
N ASP A 463 7.04 20.95 -13.50
CA ASP A 463 5.61 20.64 -13.62
C ASP A 463 5.27 19.90 -14.93
N SER A 464 6.28 19.35 -15.61
CA SER A 464 6.09 18.66 -16.89
C SER A 464 6.01 17.12 -16.76
N PRO A 465 5.30 16.44 -17.68
CA PRO A 465 5.28 14.97 -17.75
C PRO A 465 6.67 14.37 -18.00
N LEU A 466 7.52 15.06 -18.78
CA LEU A 466 8.91 14.67 -19.00
C LEU A 466 9.73 14.77 -17.69
N GLY A 467 9.48 15.82 -16.90
CA GLY A 467 10.04 15.98 -15.55
C GLY A 467 9.67 14.84 -14.60
N ASP A 468 8.40 14.41 -14.62
CA ASP A 468 7.91 13.28 -13.82
C ASP A 468 8.62 11.97 -14.18
N VAL A 469 8.84 11.70 -15.47
CA VAL A 469 9.60 10.52 -15.92
C VAL A 469 11.02 10.55 -15.39
N PHE A 470 11.75 11.64 -15.61
CA PHE A 470 13.14 11.78 -15.16
C PHE A 470 13.26 11.61 -13.65
N PHE A 471 12.36 12.22 -12.89
CA PHE A 471 12.28 12.06 -11.44
C PHE A 471 12.05 10.61 -11.03
N LYS A 472 11.02 9.96 -11.56
CA LYS A 472 10.65 8.59 -11.18
C LYS A 472 11.72 7.58 -11.60
N SER A 473 12.33 7.72 -12.77
CA SER A 473 13.37 6.81 -13.24
C SER A 473 14.62 6.86 -12.36
N ASP A 474 15.06 8.07 -11.97
CA ASP A 474 16.18 8.26 -11.05
C ASP A 474 15.83 7.80 -9.63
N TYR A 475 14.63 8.12 -9.12
CA TYR A 475 14.13 7.61 -7.85
C TYR A 475 14.17 6.07 -7.81
N ARG A 476 13.71 5.42 -8.89
CA ARG A 476 13.73 3.96 -9.03
C ARG A 476 15.15 3.41 -9.09
N LEU A 477 16.05 4.04 -9.86
CA LEU A 477 17.46 3.65 -9.92
C LEU A 477 18.08 3.64 -8.52
N LYS A 478 17.89 4.71 -7.75
CA LYS A 478 18.40 4.78 -6.37
C LYS A 478 17.80 3.69 -5.49
N SER A 479 16.50 3.43 -5.63
CA SER A 479 15.82 2.38 -4.88
C SER A 479 16.41 0.98 -5.15
N ILE A 480 16.57 0.59 -6.42
CA ILE A 480 17.04 -0.76 -6.78
C ILE A 480 18.54 -0.96 -6.52
N CYS A 481 19.35 0.11 -6.58
CA CYS A 481 20.77 0.00 -6.23
C CYS A 481 20.95 -0.29 -4.73
N THR A 482 20.03 0.19 -3.90
CA THR A 482 20.16 0.25 -2.45
C THR A 482 19.41 -0.86 -1.73
N PHE A 483 18.17 -1.13 -2.15
CA PHE A 483 17.25 -1.96 -1.40
C PHE A 483 16.89 -3.25 -2.16
N PRO A 484 16.72 -4.37 -1.44
CA PRO A 484 16.44 -5.66 -2.06
C PRO A 484 15.00 -5.81 -2.56
N ASP A 485 14.11 -4.81 -2.37
CA ASP A 485 12.68 -4.91 -2.68
C ASP A 485 12.42 -5.25 -4.15
N ALA A 486 13.35 -4.92 -5.05
CA ALA A 486 13.24 -5.26 -6.46
C ALA A 486 13.22 -6.78 -6.72
N LYS A 487 13.69 -7.61 -5.79
CA LYS A 487 13.63 -9.08 -5.86
C LYS A 487 12.21 -9.63 -5.89
N GLU A 488 11.22 -8.86 -5.43
CA GLU A 488 9.81 -9.23 -5.48
C GLU A 488 9.30 -9.34 -6.93
N LYS A 489 9.72 -8.41 -7.79
CA LYS A 489 9.39 -8.40 -9.22
C LYS A 489 10.42 -9.16 -10.05
N ILE A 490 11.71 -9.04 -9.70
CA ILE A 490 12.85 -9.55 -10.46
C ILE A 490 13.70 -10.44 -9.56
N LYS A 491 13.42 -11.76 -9.53
CA LYS A 491 14.06 -12.70 -8.59
C LYS A 491 15.59 -12.78 -8.71
N THR A 492 16.13 -12.47 -9.89
CA THR A 492 17.56 -12.48 -10.23
C THR A 492 18.28 -11.19 -9.85
N HIS A 493 17.55 -10.17 -9.38
CA HIS A 493 18.10 -8.86 -9.05
C HIS A 493 19.15 -8.97 -7.94
N LEU A 494 20.24 -8.23 -8.13
CA LEU A 494 21.27 -8.00 -7.12
C LEU A 494 21.35 -6.50 -6.83
N THR A 495 21.40 -6.17 -5.54
CA THR A 495 21.79 -4.82 -5.10
C THR A 495 23.28 -4.59 -5.38
N GLN A 496 23.70 -3.32 -5.35
CA GLN A 496 25.10 -2.96 -5.60
C GLN A 496 26.05 -3.65 -4.62
N GLN A 497 25.65 -3.75 -3.35
CA GLN A 497 26.44 -4.37 -2.29
C GLN A 497 26.55 -5.89 -2.47
N GLU A 498 25.45 -6.56 -2.84
CA GLU A 498 25.46 -8.00 -3.08
C GLU A 498 26.38 -8.39 -4.25
N LEU A 499 26.37 -7.61 -5.34
CA LEU A 499 27.27 -7.84 -6.46
C LEU A 499 28.73 -7.61 -6.03
N MET A 500 29.01 -6.54 -5.29
CA MET A 500 30.37 -6.24 -4.81
C MET A 500 30.90 -7.35 -3.89
N LYS A 501 30.09 -7.84 -2.94
CA LYS A 501 30.45 -8.94 -2.02
C LYS A 501 30.71 -10.25 -2.77
N ARG A 502 29.96 -10.52 -3.85
CA ARG A 502 30.15 -11.70 -4.71
C ARG A 502 31.47 -11.66 -5.48
N GLU A 503 31.92 -10.48 -5.89
CA GLU A 503 33.18 -10.32 -6.62
C GLU A 503 34.42 -10.25 -5.73
N ALA A 504 34.25 -9.82 -4.48
CA ALA A 504 35.35 -9.61 -3.56
C ALA A 504 35.93 -10.94 -3.03
N THR A 505 37.27 -10.99 -2.95
CA THR A 505 37.96 -12.04 -2.20
C THR A 505 37.78 -11.84 -0.70
N ALA A 506 37.98 -12.88 0.12
CA ALA A 506 37.91 -12.72 1.59
C ALA A 506 38.87 -11.64 2.13
N ALA A 507 40.06 -11.49 1.51
CA ALA A 507 41.00 -10.43 1.87
C ALA A 507 40.49 -9.04 1.48
N MET A 508 39.86 -8.91 0.31
CA MET A 508 39.26 -7.66 -0.14
C MET A 508 38.03 -7.29 0.70
N ASN A 509 37.17 -8.25 1.07
CA ASN A 509 36.04 -8.01 1.97
C ASN A 509 36.51 -7.38 3.29
N ARG A 510 37.60 -7.87 3.89
CA ARG A 510 38.20 -7.25 5.09
C ARG A 510 38.75 -5.84 4.87
N LYS A 511 39.14 -5.47 3.63
CA LYS A 511 39.57 -4.11 3.30
C LYS A 511 38.37 -3.17 3.08
N LEU A 512 37.37 -3.64 2.33
CA LEU A 512 36.08 -2.96 2.18
C LEU A 512 35.44 -2.72 3.55
N CYS A 513 35.71 -3.63 4.47
CA CYS A 513 35.32 -3.53 5.85
C CYS A 513 35.91 -2.32 6.63
N ASN A 514 36.83 -1.55 6.07
CA ASN A 514 37.40 -0.37 6.72
C ASN A 514 37.12 0.92 5.94
N VAL A 515 36.23 0.84 4.94
CA VAL A 515 35.97 1.94 4.01
C VAL A 515 34.48 2.09 3.76
N SER A 516 33.94 3.28 4.02
CA SER A 516 32.60 3.66 3.57
C SER A 516 32.68 4.18 2.14
N VAL A 517 31.95 3.54 1.23
CA VAL A 517 31.88 3.90 -0.19
C VAL A 517 30.60 4.67 -0.46
N PHE A 518 30.73 5.85 -1.08
CA PHE A 518 29.61 6.62 -1.59
C PHE A 518 29.67 6.53 -3.12
N ALA A 519 28.66 5.90 -3.70
CA ALA A 519 28.58 5.66 -5.14
C ALA A 519 27.46 6.48 -5.76
N GLY A 520 27.71 6.97 -6.96
CA GLY A 520 26.71 7.61 -7.81
C GLY A 520 26.36 6.72 -8.99
N ASN A 521 25.07 6.71 -9.34
CA ASN A 521 24.54 6.02 -10.51
C ASN A 521 23.71 6.99 -11.35
N ARG A 522 23.86 6.97 -12.67
CA ARG A 522 23.14 7.87 -13.58
C ARG A 522 22.64 7.14 -14.82
N LEU A 523 21.39 7.39 -15.17
CA LEU A 523 20.77 6.97 -16.43
C LEU A 523 21.16 7.98 -17.52
N VAL A 524 21.75 7.49 -18.61
CA VAL A 524 22.15 8.29 -19.77
C VAL A 524 21.65 7.62 -21.05
N PRO A 525 21.44 8.35 -22.15
CA PRO A 525 21.10 7.72 -23.42
C PRO A 525 22.22 6.77 -23.87
N GLY A 526 21.83 5.56 -24.29
CA GLY A 526 22.71 4.54 -24.84
C GLY A 526 22.83 4.66 -26.36
N GLU A 527 21.99 3.92 -27.09
CA GLU A 527 21.91 3.98 -28.55
C GLU A 527 20.45 4.17 -28.95
N VAL A 528 20.18 5.21 -29.74
CA VAL A 528 18.85 5.46 -30.32
C VAL A 528 18.98 5.48 -31.83
N VAL A 529 18.45 4.45 -32.46
CA VAL A 529 18.50 4.28 -33.92
C VAL A 529 17.31 5.00 -34.55
N MET A 530 17.61 5.93 -35.45
CA MET A 530 16.63 6.67 -36.24
C MET A 530 16.92 6.47 -37.73
N ARG A 531 15.92 6.03 -38.49
CA ARG A 531 15.98 6.01 -39.95
C ARG A 531 15.09 7.10 -40.49
N VAL A 532 15.63 7.98 -41.31
CA VAL A 532 14.93 9.15 -41.82
C VAL A 532 14.77 9.02 -43.33
N SER A 533 13.57 9.32 -43.83
CA SER A 533 13.31 9.39 -45.26
C SER A 533 14.19 10.46 -45.93
N PRO A 534 14.46 10.36 -47.24
CA PRO A 534 15.25 11.38 -47.92
C PRO A 534 14.66 12.79 -47.88
N SER A 535 13.33 12.88 -47.79
CA SER A 535 12.55 14.12 -47.65
C SER A 535 12.47 14.65 -46.23
N GLY A 536 12.79 13.83 -45.21
CA GLY A 536 12.71 14.20 -43.79
C GLY A 536 11.28 14.23 -43.22
N ASP A 537 10.29 13.79 -43.99
CA ASP A 537 8.87 13.73 -43.63
C ASP A 537 8.47 12.45 -42.87
N LEU A 538 9.36 11.47 -42.81
CA LEU A 538 9.15 10.19 -42.12
C LEU A 538 10.40 9.81 -41.34
N VAL A 539 10.19 9.51 -40.06
CA VAL A 539 11.21 9.01 -39.14
C VAL A 539 10.75 7.67 -38.59
N GLU A 540 11.54 6.62 -38.77
CA GLU A 540 11.37 5.32 -38.13
C GLU A 540 12.33 5.18 -36.95
N PHE A 541 11.80 4.74 -35.81
CA PHE A 541 12.60 4.37 -34.64
C PHE A 541 12.91 2.87 -34.65
N GLY A 542 14.20 2.58 -34.46
CA GLY A 542 14.71 1.24 -34.17
C GLY A 542 14.87 1.04 -32.67
N GLN A 543 15.96 0.37 -32.27
CA GLN A 543 16.27 0.14 -30.87
C GLN A 543 16.57 1.46 -30.14
N SER A 544 16.04 1.59 -28.93
CA SER A 544 16.33 2.66 -27.98
C SER A 544 16.88 2.03 -26.71
N LYS A 545 18.13 2.32 -26.36
CA LYS A 545 18.78 1.83 -25.15
C LYS A 545 19.06 2.97 -24.19
N ILE A 546 18.92 2.69 -22.91
CA ILE A 546 19.46 3.52 -21.84
C ILE A 546 20.68 2.80 -21.26
N LYS A 547 21.72 3.57 -20.97
CA LYS A 547 22.93 3.09 -20.30
C LYS A 547 22.95 3.64 -18.88
N ILE A 548 23.50 2.86 -17.96
CA ILE A 548 23.75 3.31 -16.60
C ILE A 548 25.26 3.50 -16.43
N LEU A 549 25.63 4.60 -15.77
CA LEU A 549 27.01 4.91 -15.40
C LEU A 549 27.12 4.89 -13.88
N GLY A 550 28.14 4.20 -13.37
CA GLY A 550 28.46 4.13 -11.95
C GLY A 550 29.82 4.77 -11.66
N TRP A 551 29.94 5.57 -10.61
CA TRP A 551 31.22 6.15 -10.18
C TRP A 551 31.29 6.33 -8.66
N ILE A 552 32.51 6.52 -8.16
CA ILE A 552 32.75 6.86 -6.76
C ILE A 552 32.58 8.37 -6.57
N ILE A 553 31.68 8.76 -5.66
CA ILE A 553 31.52 10.14 -5.21
C ILE A 553 32.64 10.47 -4.20
N ARG A 554 32.74 9.64 -3.15
CA ARG A 554 33.76 9.76 -2.11
C ARG A 554 33.98 8.41 -1.42
N MET A 555 35.18 8.22 -0.88
CA MET A 555 35.52 7.09 -0.01
C MET A 555 36.08 7.62 1.30
N ARG A 556 35.63 7.05 2.41
CA ARG A 556 36.08 7.44 3.76
C ARG A 556 36.67 6.22 4.46
N GLY A 557 37.88 6.34 4.99
CA GLY A 557 38.65 5.23 5.58
C GLY A 557 40.06 5.14 4.99
N GLN A 558 40.86 4.15 5.42
CA GLN A 558 42.16 3.88 4.79
C GLN A 558 41.98 3.04 3.53
N ALA A 559 41.60 3.68 2.43
CA ALA A 559 41.56 3.04 1.12
C ALA A 559 42.95 3.10 0.47
N ASP A 560 43.59 1.94 0.30
CA ASP A 560 44.74 1.83 -0.58
C ASP A 560 44.30 1.88 -2.06
N LYS A 561 45.28 2.01 -2.97
CA LYS A 561 45.01 2.05 -4.41
C LYS A 561 44.27 0.79 -4.87
N GLU A 562 44.64 -0.38 -4.35
CA GLU A 562 44.00 -1.66 -4.67
C GLU A 562 42.51 -1.66 -4.33
N THR A 563 42.14 -1.16 -3.15
CA THR A 563 40.73 -1.03 -2.72
C THR A 563 39.97 -0.06 -3.60
N THR A 564 40.59 1.09 -3.94
CA THR A 564 39.96 2.10 -4.80
C THR A 564 39.73 1.58 -6.22
N ASP A 565 40.72 0.91 -6.79
CA ASP A 565 40.64 0.31 -8.13
C ASP A 565 39.58 -0.80 -8.17
N PHE A 566 39.50 -1.62 -7.12
CA PHE A 566 38.46 -2.65 -6.98
C PHE A 566 37.06 -2.04 -6.92
N VAL A 567 36.83 -1.05 -6.04
CA VAL A 567 35.52 -0.39 -5.91
C VAL A 567 35.09 0.24 -7.23
N ASN A 568 35.97 0.97 -7.90
CA ASN A 568 35.67 1.57 -9.20
C ASN A 568 35.28 0.51 -10.25
N ALA A 569 36.03 -0.60 -10.30
CA ALA A 569 35.75 -1.70 -11.22
C ALA A 569 34.39 -2.36 -10.91
N SER A 570 34.09 -2.64 -9.64
CA SER A 570 32.82 -3.24 -9.24
C SER A 570 31.63 -2.31 -9.48
N LEU A 571 31.77 -1.00 -9.27
CA LEU A 571 30.71 -0.03 -9.60
C LEU A 571 30.45 0.05 -11.11
N SER A 572 31.52 0.04 -11.92
CA SER A 572 31.40 0.03 -13.38
C SER A 572 30.69 -1.24 -13.87
N LYS A 573 31.08 -2.40 -13.34
CA LYS A 573 30.42 -3.68 -13.64
C LYS A 573 28.98 -3.74 -13.16
N TYR A 574 28.67 -3.13 -12.02
CA TYR A 574 27.29 -3.07 -11.53
C TYR A 574 26.42 -2.23 -12.48
N ALA A 575 26.93 -1.09 -12.94
CA ALA A 575 26.27 -0.26 -13.93
C ALA A 575 26.10 -0.98 -15.28
N GLU A 576 27.10 -1.76 -15.71
CA GLU A 576 27.00 -2.65 -16.88
C GLU A 576 25.93 -3.74 -16.67
N TYR A 577 25.90 -4.39 -15.51
CA TYR A 577 24.88 -5.39 -15.17
C TYR A 577 23.47 -4.82 -15.28
N LEU A 578 23.21 -3.63 -14.72
CA LEU A 578 21.91 -2.98 -14.83
C LEU A 578 21.60 -2.55 -16.27
N THR A 579 22.61 -2.14 -17.05
CA THR A 579 22.46 -1.79 -18.47
C THR A 579 22.08 -3.02 -19.31
N ASP A 580 22.74 -4.15 -19.09
CA ASP A 580 22.51 -5.39 -19.84
C ASP A 580 21.13 -6.00 -19.56
N HIS A 581 20.59 -5.75 -18.36
CA HIS A 581 19.27 -6.23 -17.93
C HIS A 581 18.20 -5.12 -17.98
N TYR A 582 18.46 -3.98 -18.63
CA TYR A 582 17.58 -2.82 -18.61
C TYR A 582 16.14 -3.14 -19.02
N GLU A 583 15.94 -3.98 -20.04
CA GLU A 583 14.61 -4.38 -20.52
C GLU A 583 13.81 -5.14 -19.45
N GLU A 584 14.43 -6.03 -18.68
CA GLU A 584 13.79 -6.74 -17.56
C GLU A 584 13.31 -5.76 -16.49
N TYR A 585 14.09 -4.70 -16.22
CA TYR A 585 13.65 -3.63 -15.32
C TYR A 585 12.57 -2.75 -15.94
N ALA A 586 12.60 -2.48 -17.25
CA ALA A 586 11.60 -1.68 -17.95
C ALA A 586 10.23 -2.37 -17.99
N GLU A 587 10.19 -3.71 -18.11
CA GLU A 587 8.96 -4.51 -17.96
C GLU A 587 8.41 -4.45 -16.53
N ALA A 588 9.28 -4.51 -15.52
CA ALA A 588 8.86 -4.49 -14.11
C ALA A 588 8.50 -3.07 -13.58
N TYR A 589 9.11 -2.03 -14.16
CA TYR A 589 9.03 -0.63 -13.71
C TYR A 589 8.73 0.31 -14.90
N PRO A 590 7.48 0.80 -15.01
CA PRO A 590 7.03 1.55 -16.19
C PRO A 590 7.79 2.86 -16.44
N GLU A 591 8.33 3.49 -15.40
CA GLU A 591 9.18 4.68 -15.49
C GLU A 591 10.45 4.47 -16.33
N TRP A 592 11.00 3.26 -16.38
CA TRP A 592 12.19 2.96 -17.17
C TRP A 592 11.84 2.74 -18.65
N HIS A 593 10.70 2.11 -18.93
CA HIS A 593 10.18 2.06 -20.31
C HIS A 593 9.86 3.47 -20.82
N LYS A 594 9.18 4.29 -20.01
CA LYS A 594 8.88 5.69 -20.34
C LYS A 594 10.13 6.52 -20.60
N LEU A 595 11.23 6.29 -19.89
CA LEU A 595 12.49 6.98 -20.12
C LEU A 595 13.14 6.57 -21.46
N SER A 596 13.09 5.28 -21.82
CA SER A 596 13.57 4.80 -23.12
C SER A 596 12.77 5.39 -24.28
N GLU A 597 11.46 5.55 -24.11
CA GLU A 597 10.59 6.20 -25.08
C GLU A 597 10.80 7.72 -25.14
N ALA A 598 11.03 8.37 -23.99
CA ALA A 598 11.41 9.77 -23.93
C ALA A 598 12.74 10.03 -24.67
N ALA A 599 13.69 9.09 -24.64
CA ALA A 599 14.94 9.19 -25.38
C ALA A 599 14.72 9.33 -26.90
N LYS A 600 13.76 8.61 -27.47
CA LYS A 600 13.37 8.73 -28.89
C LYS A 600 12.84 10.12 -29.23
N VAL A 601 12.03 10.69 -28.35
CA VAL A 601 11.43 12.02 -28.54
C VAL A 601 12.47 13.13 -28.40
N ILE A 602 13.37 13.02 -27.41
CA ILE A 602 14.50 13.95 -27.23
C ILE A 602 15.43 13.87 -28.45
N ALA A 603 15.72 12.67 -28.95
CA ALA A 603 16.49 12.44 -30.17
C ALA A 603 15.85 13.13 -31.38
N LEU A 604 14.53 13.01 -31.54
CA LEU A 604 13.78 13.69 -32.60
C LEU A 604 13.91 15.22 -32.51
N ALA A 605 13.70 15.79 -31.32
CA ALA A 605 13.78 17.24 -31.11
C ALA A 605 15.18 17.78 -31.45
N ARG A 606 16.24 17.06 -31.03
CA ARG A 606 17.62 17.41 -31.35
C ARG A 606 17.94 17.29 -32.82
N TRP A 607 17.54 16.17 -33.44
CA TRP A 607 17.73 15.95 -34.87
C TRP A 607 17.03 17.04 -35.70
N ALA A 608 15.79 17.39 -35.34
CA ALA A 608 15.04 18.44 -36.02
C ALA A 608 15.73 19.80 -35.90
N ASN A 609 16.16 20.18 -34.70
CA ASN A 609 16.89 21.43 -34.47
C ASN A 609 18.23 21.46 -35.24
N ALA A 610 18.99 20.37 -35.23
CA ALA A 610 20.27 20.26 -35.93
C ALA A 610 20.14 20.35 -37.46
N ASN A 611 19.00 19.91 -38.02
CA ASN A 611 18.73 19.93 -39.45
C ASN A 611 17.82 21.08 -39.90
N GLY A 612 17.48 22.02 -39.00
CA GLY A 612 16.68 23.21 -39.31
C GLY A 612 15.18 22.96 -39.52
N TYR A 613 14.64 21.85 -39.00
CA TYR A 613 13.20 21.57 -39.03
C TYR A 613 12.48 22.27 -37.88
N SER A 614 11.34 22.90 -38.17
CA SER A 614 10.47 23.51 -37.14
C SER A 614 9.24 22.62 -36.94
N LEU A 615 9.28 21.74 -35.95
CA LEU A 615 8.18 20.84 -35.65
C LEU A 615 7.04 21.56 -34.92
N ARG A 616 5.80 21.24 -35.27
CA ARG A 616 4.58 21.72 -34.61
C ARG A 616 3.77 20.57 -34.03
N ILE A 617 3.16 20.82 -32.89
CA ILE A 617 2.28 19.89 -32.19
C ILE A 617 0.86 20.48 -32.26
N PRO A 618 -0.18 19.66 -32.49
CA PRO A 618 -1.57 20.12 -32.44
C PRO A 618 -1.88 20.89 -31.14
N ASN A 619 -2.82 21.85 -31.21
CA ASN A 619 -3.17 22.74 -30.10
C ASN A 619 -3.99 22.02 -29.01
N ASP A 620 -3.34 21.14 -28.26
CA ASP A 620 -3.90 20.50 -27.08
C ASP A 620 -3.38 21.14 -25.78
N PRO A 621 -4.21 21.23 -24.73
CA PRO A 621 -3.80 21.77 -23.44
C PRO A 621 -2.68 20.92 -22.85
N GLU A 622 -1.60 21.58 -22.43
CA GLU A 622 -0.43 20.92 -21.85
C GLU A 622 -0.79 20.23 -20.53
N THR A 623 -0.46 18.94 -20.44
CA THR A 623 -0.64 18.19 -19.19
C THR A 623 0.38 18.66 -18.16
N LYS A 624 -0.09 19.15 -17.00
CA LYS A 624 0.79 19.52 -15.88
C LYS A 624 0.81 18.45 -14.79
N VAL A 625 1.99 18.20 -14.24
CA VAL A 625 2.21 17.28 -13.13
C VAL A 625 2.58 18.06 -11.87
N SER A 626 2.06 17.65 -10.72
CA SER A 626 2.42 18.20 -9.42
C SER A 626 3.42 17.28 -8.73
N LEU A 627 4.70 17.68 -8.70
CA LEU A 627 5.78 16.94 -8.02
C LEU A 627 6.06 17.52 -6.62
N PRO A 628 6.46 16.69 -5.65
CA PRO A 628 6.88 17.17 -4.35
C PRO A 628 8.21 17.94 -4.45
N LYS A 629 8.45 18.89 -3.55
CA LYS A 629 9.73 19.62 -3.52
C LYS A 629 10.88 18.78 -2.97
N TYR A 630 10.57 17.90 -2.02
CA TYR A 630 11.52 17.01 -1.36
C TYR A 630 10.97 15.58 -1.33
N VAL A 631 11.88 14.61 -1.33
CA VAL A 631 11.58 13.20 -1.04
C VAL A 631 12.50 12.69 0.07
N ASN A 632 12.18 11.53 0.65
CA ASN A 632 13.08 10.88 1.59
C ASN A 632 14.41 10.55 0.90
N GLY A 633 15.53 10.76 1.60
CA GLY A 633 16.86 10.43 1.11
C GLY A 633 17.11 8.91 1.09
N PHE A 634 18.04 8.48 0.23
CA PHE A 634 18.41 7.08 0.01
C PHE A 634 19.64 6.69 0.86
N TRP A 635 19.40 6.43 2.13
CA TRP A 635 20.38 5.90 3.09
C TRP A 635 19.91 4.55 3.60
N SER A 636 20.85 3.62 3.74
CA SER A 636 20.59 2.31 4.30
C SER A 636 21.73 1.84 5.19
N ALA A 637 21.39 1.13 6.27
CA ALA A 637 22.36 0.38 7.05
C ALA A 637 22.36 -1.05 6.56
N VAL A 638 23.54 -1.56 6.21
CA VAL A 638 23.69 -2.95 5.82
C VAL A 638 24.59 -3.65 6.81
N PHE A 639 24.02 -4.67 7.44
CA PHE A 639 24.72 -5.47 8.44
C PHE A 639 25.55 -6.52 7.71
N GLU A 640 26.83 -6.66 8.06
CA GLU A 640 27.66 -7.77 7.61
C GLU A 640 28.18 -8.53 8.82
N ALA A 641 28.18 -9.86 8.75
CA ALA A 641 28.57 -10.71 9.85
C ALA A 641 29.92 -11.41 9.58
N ASP A 642 30.99 -10.63 9.41
CA ASP A 642 32.38 -11.12 9.53
C ASP A 642 33.14 -10.27 10.57
N ASP A 643 34.09 -10.88 11.29
CA ASP A 643 34.79 -10.41 12.51
C ASP A 643 34.69 -8.88 12.83
N ASN A 644 33.60 -8.48 13.50
CA ASN A 644 33.36 -7.19 14.17
C ASN A 644 33.13 -5.95 13.31
N SER A 645 32.45 -6.03 12.16
CA SER A 645 32.24 -4.79 11.41
C SER A 645 30.87 -4.65 10.73
N GLN A 646 30.22 -3.50 10.96
CA GLN A 646 28.94 -3.09 10.37
C GLN A 646 29.17 -1.80 9.57
N TYR A 647 28.52 -1.64 8.41
CA TYR A 647 28.62 -0.42 7.61
C TYR A 647 27.28 0.25 7.43
N LEU A 648 27.31 1.57 7.56
CA LEU A 648 26.28 2.40 6.98
C LEU A 648 26.68 2.69 5.52
N THR A 649 25.86 2.29 4.57
CA THR A 649 26.07 2.54 3.15
C THR A 649 25.18 3.72 2.72
N PHE A 650 25.80 4.70 2.08
CA PHE A 650 25.08 5.83 1.49
C PHE A 650 25.05 5.65 -0.01
N ILE A 651 23.86 5.60 -0.61
CA ILE A 651 23.75 5.44 -2.06
C ILE A 651 23.07 6.65 -2.70
N ALA A 652 23.82 7.14 -3.69
CA ALA A 652 23.43 7.92 -4.85
C ALA A 652 23.18 9.43 -4.67
N GLU A 653 24.22 10.19 -4.97
CA GLU A 653 24.09 11.34 -5.88
C GLU A 653 24.09 10.79 -7.32
N GLY A 654 23.27 11.34 -8.21
CA GLY A 654 23.04 10.74 -9.52
C GLY A 654 21.68 11.11 -10.08
N GLY A 655 21.42 10.75 -11.33
CA GLY A 655 20.31 11.34 -12.06
C GLY A 655 19.88 10.62 -13.33
N ALA A 656 18.92 11.20 -14.02
CA ALA A 656 18.67 10.95 -15.44
C ALA A 656 19.21 12.15 -16.22
N SER A 657 20.18 11.94 -17.11
CA SER A 657 20.87 13.01 -17.82
C SER A 657 20.87 12.74 -19.31
N PHE A 658 20.27 13.67 -20.03
CA PHE A 658 20.44 13.85 -21.46
C PHE A 658 21.07 15.23 -21.64
N SER A 659 22.02 15.63 -20.81
CA SER A 659 22.63 16.96 -20.95
C SER A 659 23.55 17.04 -22.19
N LYS A 660 24.10 18.23 -22.47
CA LYS A 660 25.13 18.40 -23.52
C LYS A 660 26.41 17.62 -23.24
N ASP A 661 26.71 17.38 -21.96
CA ASP A 661 27.94 16.71 -21.54
C ASP A 661 27.96 15.22 -21.92
N GLU A 662 26.78 14.61 -22.12
CA GLU A 662 26.65 13.23 -22.61
C GLU A 662 26.95 13.11 -24.11
N GLY A 663 27.04 14.24 -24.83
CA GLY A 663 27.26 14.31 -26.27
C GLY A 663 26.06 13.84 -27.11
N GLU A 664 26.31 13.64 -28.40
CA GLU A 664 25.30 13.20 -29.39
C GLU A 664 25.67 11.84 -30.04
N SER A 665 26.69 11.15 -29.52
CA SER A 665 27.20 9.90 -30.11
C SER A 665 26.19 8.74 -30.04
N TRP A 666 25.22 8.84 -29.14
CA TRP A 666 24.10 7.91 -28.94
C TRP A 666 23.03 8.02 -30.04
N LEU A 667 22.94 9.16 -30.72
CA LEU A 667 22.01 9.39 -31.83
C LEU A 667 22.57 8.73 -33.10
N LYS A 668 21.95 7.63 -33.55
CA LYS A 668 22.34 6.93 -34.79
C LYS A 668 21.32 7.19 -35.90
N THR A 669 21.57 8.23 -36.69
CA THR A 669 20.71 8.58 -37.82
C THR A 669 21.20 7.94 -39.12
N GLN A 670 20.32 7.25 -39.84
CA GLN A 670 20.58 6.70 -41.17
C GLN A 670 19.52 7.22 -42.15
N GLN A 671 19.93 7.58 -43.36
CA GLN A 671 18.98 7.94 -44.42
C GLN A 671 18.57 6.66 -45.15
N ASP A 672 17.28 6.36 -45.20
CA ASP A 672 16.78 5.10 -45.76
C ASP A 672 15.62 5.37 -46.73
N VAL A 673 15.81 5.00 -48.01
CA VAL A 673 14.89 5.28 -49.11
C VAL A 673 13.71 4.32 -49.11
N THR A 674 13.86 3.11 -48.59
CA THR A 674 12.82 2.07 -48.69
C THR A 674 11.69 2.27 -47.68
N VAL A 675 11.97 2.90 -46.54
CA VAL A 675 11.02 3.14 -45.43
C VAL A 675 9.74 3.83 -45.93
N THR A 676 9.88 4.85 -46.79
CA THR A 676 8.73 5.60 -47.36
C THR A 676 7.80 4.70 -48.16
N SER A 677 8.36 3.79 -48.97
CA SER A 677 7.57 2.91 -49.83
C SER A 677 6.83 1.81 -49.07
N ASP A 678 7.41 1.36 -47.95
CA ASP A 678 6.80 0.33 -47.11
C ASP A 678 5.70 0.93 -46.22
N VAL A 679 5.96 2.07 -45.58
CA VAL A 679 4.96 2.77 -44.76
C VAL A 679 3.75 3.20 -45.60
N SER A 680 3.96 3.68 -46.83
CA SER A 680 2.85 4.04 -47.73
C SER A 680 1.90 2.87 -48.01
N LYS A 681 2.43 1.65 -48.27
CA LYS A 681 1.61 0.45 -48.47
C LYS A 681 0.87 0.02 -47.21
N GLN A 682 1.53 0.14 -46.06
CA GLN A 682 0.98 -0.21 -44.75
C GLN A 682 -0.18 0.73 -44.36
N LEU A 683 -0.04 2.03 -44.59
CA LEU A 683 -1.11 3.01 -44.40
C LEU A 683 -2.30 2.76 -45.32
N ALA A 684 -2.06 2.40 -46.59
CA ALA A 684 -3.13 2.03 -47.51
C ALA A 684 -3.89 0.77 -47.03
N ALA A 685 -3.18 -0.23 -46.51
CA ALA A 685 -3.79 -1.42 -45.90
C ALA A 685 -4.61 -1.05 -44.64
N SER A 686 -4.11 -0.13 -43.81
CA SER A 686 -4.82 0.35 -42.62
C SER A 686 -6.18 0.95 -42.97
N ALA A 687 -6.25 1.85 -43.96
CA ALA A 687 -7.50 2.48 -44.37
C ALA A 687 -8.53 1.45 -44.89
N ILE A 688 -8.06 0.37 -45.53
CA ILE A 688 -8.92 -0.74 -45.97
C ILE A 688 -9.52 -1.47 -44.78
N PHE A 689 -8.70 -1.80 -43.78
CA PHE A 689 -9.20 -2.45 -42.56
C PHE A 689 -10.14 -1.53 -41.77
N ALA A 690 -9.87 -0.22 -41.72
CA ALA A 690 -10.76 0.76 -41.10
C ALA A 690 -12.13 0.81 -41.81
N GLU A 691 -12.16 0.84 -43.14
CA GLU A 691 -13.40 0.80 -43.91
C GLU A 691 -14.20 -0.50 -43.65
N GLN A 692 -13.51 -1.64 -43.63
CA GLN A 692 -14.15 -2.94 -43.34
C GLN A 692 -14.67 -3.00 -41.90
N ALA A 693 -13.92 -2.46 -40.93
CA ALA A 693 -14.33 -2.38 -39.53
C ALA A 693 -15.60 -1.52 -39.37
N LEU A 694 -15.64 -0.36 -40.01
CA LEU A 694 -16.81 0.53 -40.04
C LEU A 694 -18.02 -0.15 -40.69
N GLY A 695 -17.82 -0.88 -41.80
CA GLY A 695 -18.87 -1.65 -42.45
C GLY A 695 -19.46 -2.74 -41.54
N ALA A 696 -18.60 -3.47 -40.81
CA ALA A 696 -19.01 -4.46 -39.82
C ALA A 696 -19.73 -3.83 -38.61
N ALA A 697 -19.27 -2.66 -38.15
CA ALA A 697 -19.92 -1.92 -37.08
C ALA A 697 -21.35 -1.49 -37.47
N ILE A 698 -21.53 -0.96 -38.68
CA ILE A 698 -22.83 -0.52 -39.21
C ILE A 698 -23.78 -1.70 -39.41
N SER A 699 -23.27 -2.89 -39.79
CA SER A 699 -24.08 -4.10 -39.91
C SER A 699 -24.44 -4.76 -38.57
N GLY A 700 -23.89 -4.26 -37.45
CA GLY A 700 -24.12 -4.76 -36.10
C GLY A 700 -23.19 -5.91 -35.68
N ASP A 701 -22.20 -6.26 -36.50
CA ASP A 701 -21.17 -7.25 -36.17
C ASP A 701 -20.00 -6.60 -35.42
N LEU A 702 -20.24 -6.34 -34.13
CA LEU A 702 -19.30 -5.62 -33.25
C LEU A 702 -17.99 -6.37 -32.99
N GLU A 703 -18.01 -7.71 -33.06
CA GLU A 703 -16.83 -8.55 -32.82
C GLU A 703 -15.87 -8.47 -34.00
N SER A 704 -16.38 -8.66 -35.22
CA SER A 704 -15.60 -8.48 -36.45
C SER A 704 -15.12 -7.04 -36.61
N ALA A 705 -15.96 -6.05 -36.26
CA ALA A 705 -15.58 -4.64 -36.30
C ALA A 705 -14.37 -4.35 -35.39
N ARG A 706 -14.36 -4.91 -34.18
CA ARG A 706 -13.24 -4.76 -33.24
C ARG A 706 -11.97 -5.44 -33.74
N GLU A 707 -12.07 -6.66 -34.27
CA GLU A 707 -10.91 -7.38 -34.81
C GLU A 707 -10.28 -6.63 -36.00
N LEU A 708 -11.12 -6.11 -36.90
CA LEU A 708 -10.67 -5.34 -38.07
C LEU A 708 -10.10 -3.97 -37.68
N ALA A 709 -10.64 -3.31 -36.65
CA ALA A 709 -10.08 -2.08 -36.12
C ALA A 709 -8.68 -2.31 -35.51
N GLU A 710 -8.47 -3.43 -34.80
CA GLU A 710 -7.14 -3.79 -34.29
C GLU A 710 -6.15 -4.08 -35.42
N LYS A 711 -6.59 -4.79 -36.48
CA LYS A 711 -5.76 -4.98 -37.69
C LYS A 711 -5.44 -3.65 -38.37
N SER A 712 -6.38 -2.72 -38.43
CA SER A 712 -6.14 -1.38 -38.95
C SER A 712 -5.07 -0.63 -38.15
N ALA A 713 -5.09 -0.75 -36.82
CA ALA A 713 -4.05 -0.20 -35.94
C ALA A 713 -2.67 -0.85 -36.17
N GLN A 714 -2.62 -2.19 -36.25
CA GLN A 714 -1.40 -2.95 -36.57
C GLN A 714 -0.82 -2.59 -37.94
N ALA A 715 -1.68 -2.33 -38.93
CA ALA A 715 -1.28 -1.88 -40.26
C ALA A 715 -0.59 -0.51 -40.21
N MET A 716 -1.07 0.45 -39.41
CA MET A 716 -0.44 1.78 -39.29
C MET A 716 1.01 1.73 -38.81
N VAL A 717 1.39 0.66 -38.12
CA VAL A 717 2.75 0.46 -37.58
C VAL A 717 3.58 -0.58 -38.31
N GLY A 718 3.10 -1.05 -39.45
CA GLY A 718 3.87 -1.94 -40.30
C GLY A 718 4.00 -3.37 -39.79
N GLU A 719 3.16 -3.80 -38.85
CA GLU A 719 3.18 -5.17 -38.30
C GLU A 719 2.45 -6.19 -39.19
N ILE A 720 1.73 -5.73 -40.22
CA ILE A 720 1.06 -6.63 -41.16
C ILE A 720 2.04 -7.12 -42.23
N ASP A 721 2.11 -8.43 -42.39
CA ASP A 721 2.78 -9.06 -43.52
C ASP A 721 2.01 -8.78 -44.82
N LEU A 722 2.47 -7.76 -45.56
CA LEU A 722 1.88 -7.33 -46.83
C LEU A 722 1.87 -8.45 -47.89
N THR A 723 2.72 -9.47 -47.77
CA THR A 723 2.78 -10.58 -48.73
C THR A 723 1.62 -11.57 -48.58
N ARG A 724 0.94 -11.55 -47.43
CA ARG A 724 -0.20 -12.44 -47.11
C ARG A 724 -1.55 -11.77 -47.32
N LEU A 725 -1.57 -10.50 -47.72
CA LEU A 725 -2.80 -9.78 -48.01
C LEU A 725 -3.31 -10.16 -49.41
N PRO A 726 -4.64 -10.31 -49.61
CA PRO A 726 -5.21 -10.36 -50.95
C PRO A 726 -4.79 -9.08 -51.74
N PRO A 727 -4.70 -9.14 -53.07
CA PRO A 727 -4.33 -7.97 -53.87
C PRO A 727 -5.25 -6.80 -53.50
N LEU A 728 -4.63 -5.67 -53.11
CA LEU A 728 -5.32 -4.44 -52.72
C LEU A 728 -5.89 -3.79 -53.97
N ASP A 729 -6.92 -4.40 -54.56
CA ASP A 729 -7.50 -3.95 -55.82
C ASP A 729 -8.07 -2.53 -55.64
N GLY A 730 -7.45 -1.57 -56.34
CA GLY A 730 -7.86 -0.16 -56.36
C GLY A 730 -7.24 0.77 -55.32
N SER A 731 -6.26 0.34 -54.49
CA SER A 731 -5.63 1.26 -53.52
C SER A 731 -4.55 2.13 -54.17
N VAL A 732 -4.69 3.45 -54.10
CA VAL A 732 -3.63 4.41 -54.45
C VAL A 732 -2.75 4.62 -53.22
N ALA A 733 -1.45 4.37 -53.35
CA ALA A 733 -0.49 4.58 -52.28
C ALA A 733 -0.42 6.09 -51.94
N PRO A 734 -0.57 6.49 -50.66
CA PRO A 734 -0.58 7.91 -50.30
C PRO A 734 0.80 8.55 -50.51
N SER A 735 0.80 9.72 -51.14
CA SER A 735 1.98 10.59 -51.26
C SER A 735 2.16 11.51 -50.04
N GLU A 736 1.07 11.85 -49.35
CA GLU A 736 1.07 12.67 -48.12
C GLU A 736 0.80 11.77 -46.90
N LEU A 737 1.87 11.17 -46.35
CA LEU A 737 1.75 10.13 -45.32
C LEU A 737 1.13 10.65 -44.01
N ALA A 738 1.53 11.83 -43.55
CA ALA A 738 1.11 12.40 -42.26
C ALA A 738 -0.41 12.66 -42.19
N SER A 739 -0.95 13.37 -43.19
CA SER A 739 -2.38 13.68 -43.28
C SER A 739 -3.23 12.42 -43.44
N TYR A 740 -2.74 11.46 -44.23
CA TYR A 740 -3.43 10.18 -44.45
C TYR A 740 -3.50 9.32 -43.19
N ALA A 741 -2.40 9.21 -42.46
CA ALA A 741 -2.35 8.50 -41.18
C ALA A 741 -3.23 9.19 -40.13
N ALA A 742 -3.16 10.53 -40.03
CA ALA A 742 -3.97 11.29 -39.08
C ALA A 742 -5.47 11.15 -39.35
N ALA A 743 -5.89 11.20 -40.62
CA ALA A 743 -7.30 11.01 -41.00
C ALA A 743 -7.79 9.59 -40.67
N THR A 744 -6.97 8.57 -40.95
CA THR A 744 -7.31 7.18 -40.63
C THR A 744 -7.36 6.94 -39.12
N GLY A 745 -6.43 7.52 -38.37
CA GLY A 745 -6.43 7.47 -36.90
C GLY A 745 -7.70 8.10 -36.31
N ALA A 746 -8.01 9.34 -36.72
CA ALA A 746 -9.22 10.03 -36.28
C ALA A 746 -10.50 9.26 -36.62
N ALA A 747 -10.57 8.63 -37.79
CA ALA A 747 -11.72 7.80 -38.16
C ALA A 747 -11.90 6.59 -37.22
N ILE A 748 -10.81 5.95 -36.80
CA ILE A 748 -10.85 4.80 -35.89
C ILE A 748 -11.26 5.22 -34.47
N ASP A 749 -10.71 6.33 -33.96
CA ASP A 749 -11.04 6.84 -32.62
C ASP A 749 -12.51 7.27 -32.52
N GLU A 750 -12.99 8.07 -33.50
CA GLU A 750 -14.39 8.49 -33.58
C GLU A 750 -15.34 7.29 -33.73
N ALA A 751 -14.93 6.27 -34.47
CA ALA A 751 -15.70 5.04 -34.61
C ALA A 751 -15.75 4.25 -33.29
N ALA A 752 -14.64 4.17 -32.56
CA ALA A 752 -14.59 3.51 -31.26
C ALA A 752 -15.52 4.21 -30.24
N GLU A 753 -15.54 5.54 -30.22
CA GLU A 753 -16.46 6.29 -29.36
C GLU A 753 -17.93 6.03 -29.73
N CYS A 754 -18.25 5.98 -31.02
CA CYS A 754 -19.59 5.63 -31.49
C CYS A 754 -20.00 4.21 -31.07
N LEU A 755 -19.08 3.24 -31.17
CA LEU A 755 -19.30 1.86 -30.74
C LEU A 755 -19.53 1.75 -29.23
N ASP A 756 -18.80 2.50 -28.42
CA ASP A 756 -19.01 2.55 -26.96
C ASP A 756 -20.36 3.17 -26.59
N LYS A 757 -20.79 4.22 -27.31
CA LYS A 757 -22.15 4.77 -27.19
C LYS A 757 -23.21 3.75 -27.56
N MET A 758 -23.04 3.00 -28.64
CA MET A 758 -23.96 1.92 -29.04
C MET A 758 -24.01 0.78 -28.02
N ASN A 759 -22.86 0.36 -27.47
CA ASN A 759 -22.81 -0.65 -26.42
C ASN A 759 -23.49 -0.20 -25.13
N THR A 760 -23.33 1.07 -24.76
CA THR A 760 -23.99 1.66 -23.59
C THR A 760 -25.50 1.72 -23.81
N ALA A 761 -25.94 2.21 -24.97
CA ALA A 761 -27.34 2.22 -25.37
C ALA A 761 -27.97 0.80 -25.35
N ARG A 762 -27.24 -0.22 -25.81
CA ARG A 762 -27.70 -1.62 -25.74
C ARG A 762 -27.93 -2.08 -24.29
N LYS A 763 -27.00 -1.80 -23.38
CA LYS A 763 -27.15 -2.11 -21.95
C LYS A 763 -28.34 -1.38 -21.33
N ASP A 764 -28.55 -0.13 -21.73
CA ASP A 764 -29.69 0.66 -21.26
C ASP A 764 -31.03 0.12 -21.80
N LEU A 765 -31.06 -0.41 -23.03
CA LEU A 765 -32.23 -1.13 -23.56
C LEU A 765 -32.53 -2.42 -22.78
N GLU A 766 -31.52 -3.22 -22.45
CA GLU A 766 -31.66 -4.42 -21.61
C GLU A 766 -32.18 -4.05 -20.21
N ARG A 767 -31.64 -2.97 -19.63
CA ARG A 767 -32.10 -2.42 -18.34
C ARG A 767 -33.56 -1.94 -18.41
N ALA A 768 -33.95 -1.27 -19.49
CA ALA A 768 -35.32 -0.83 -19.71
C ALA A 768 -36.29 -2.03 -19.80
N GLN A 769 -35.89 -3.12 -20.44
CA GLN A 769 -36.70 -4.36 -20.51
C GLN A 769 -36.91 -4.99 -19.13
N GLN A 770 -35.88 -5.00 -18.28
CA GLN A 770 -35.99 -5.51 -16.90
C GLN A 770 -36.91 -4.63 -16.04
N LEU A 771 -36.79 -3.31 -16.18
CA LEU A 771 -37.60 -2.32 -15.45
C LEU A 771 -39.04 -2.21 -15.94
N ALA A 772 -39.36 -2.70 -17.15
CA ALA A 772 -40.70 -2.63 -17.71
C ALA A 772 -41.78 -3.32 -16.85
N THR A 773 -41.38 -4.26 -15.99
CA THR A 773 -42.30 -4.97 -15.06
C THR A 773 -42.52 -4.24 -13.73
N SER A 774 -41.59 -3.40 -13.29
CA SER A 774 -41.62 -2.73 -11.98
C SER A 774 -41.88 -1.22 -12.07
N SER A 775 -41.49 -0.57 -13.16
CA SER A 775 -41.64 0.89 -13.37
C SER A 775 -41.71 1.24 -14.87
N PRO A 776 -42.91 1.18 -15.49
CA PRO A 776 -43.07 1.30 -16.95
C PRO A 776 -42.73 2.69 -17.50
N ASP A 777 -43.01 3.77 -16.76
CA ASP A 777 -42.71 5.14 -17.21
C ASP A 777 -41.21 5.44 -17.26
N GLU A 778 -40.44 4.89 -16.30
CA GLU A 778 -38.99 5.02 -16.27
C GLU A 778 -38.33 4.13 -17.34
N ALA A 779 -38.87 2.94 -17.57
CA ALA A 779 -38.44 2.04 -18.63
C ALA A 779 -38.62 2.67 -20.03
N GLU A 780 -39.75 3.31 -20.31
CA GLU A 780 -39.99 3.94 -21.62
C GLU A 780 -39.08 5.15 -21.84
N LYS A 781 -38.78 5.93 -20.79
CA LYS A 781 -37.82 7.05 -20.87
C LYS A 781 -36.40 6.57 -21.18
N ILE A 782 -35.91 5.55 -20.47
CA ILE A 782 -34.57 4.98 -20.70
C ILE A 782 -34.49 4.40 -22.12
N LYS A 783 -35.54 3.71 -22.56
CA LYS A 783 -35.64 3.13 -23.90
C LYS A 783 -35.59 4.20 -25.01
N GLN A 784 -36.31 5.31 -24.86
CA GLN A 784 -36.27 6.41 -25.84
C GLN A 784 -34.89 7.06 -25.91
N GLN A 785 -34.25 7.30 -24.76
CA GLN A 785 -32.90 7.85 -24.71
C GLN A 785 -31.86 6.92 -25.35
N ALA A 786 -31.98 5.62 -25.11
CA ALA A 786 -31.08 4.63 -25.69
C ALA A 786 -31.26 4.48 -27.21
N LEU A 787 -32.50 4.49 -27.72
CA LEU A 787 -32.78 4.46 -29.17
C LEU A 787 -32.23 5.70 -29.88
N GLN A 788 -32.43 6.88 -29.29
CA GLN A 788 -31.89 8.12 -29.84
C GLN A 788 -30.35 8.10 -29.89
N ALA A 789 -29.70 7.69 -28.80
CA ALA A 789 -28.24 7.58 -28.75
C ALA A 789 -27.69 6.57 -29.78
N GLN A 790 -28.44 5.48 -30.03
CA GLN A 790 -28.09 4.49 -31.04
C GLN A 790 -28.22 5.03 -32.47
N GLU A 791 -29.30 5.75 -32.79
CA GLU A 791 -29.51 6.38 -34.10
C GLU A 791 -28.45 7.46 -34.40
N GLU A 792 -28.12 8.30 -33.41
CA GLU A 792 -27.08 9.33 -33.53
C GLU A 792 -25.70 8.71 -33.77
N ALA A 793 -25.34 7.66 -33.01
CA ALA A 793 -24.07 6.96 -33.19
C ALA A 793 -23.99 6.27 -34.57
N GLN A 794 -25.08 5.67 -35.05
CA GLN A 794 -25.12 5.03 -36.36
C GLN A 794 -25.03 6.04 -37.51
N ALA A 795 -25.65 7.22 -37.38
CA ALA A 795 -25.50 8.30 -38.35
C ALA A 795 -24.05 8.80 -38.44
N LYS A 796 -23.39 8.98 -37.28
CA LYS A 796 -21.97 9.39 -37.21
C LYS A 796 -21.05 8.33 -37.83
N LEU A 797 -21.28 7.03 -37.58
CA LEU A 797 -20.52 5.93 -38.23
C LEU A 797 -20.64 5.94 -39.76
N ASN A 798 -21.85 6.19 -40.30
CA ASN A 798 -22.04 6.30 -41.75
C ASN A 798 -21.28 7.49 -42.35
N GLN A 799 -21.27 8.63 -41.64
CA GLN A 799 -20.48 9.80 -42.05
C GLN A 799 -18.98 9.50 -42.07
N ILE A 800 -18.46 8.82 -41.04
CA ILE A 800 -17.05 8.41 -40.97
C ILE A 800 -16.72 7.46 -42.14
N LEU A 801 -17.57 6.46 -42.41
CA LEU A 801 -17.37 5.51 -43.51
C LEU A 801 -17.25 6.21 -44.88
N GLU A 802 -18.08 7.23 -45.15
CA GLU A 802 -17.99 8.01 -46.37
C GLU A 802 -16.66 8.79 -46.47
N GLN A 803 -16.19 9.37 -45.37
CA GLN A 803 -14.88 10.04 -45.35
C GLN A 803 -13.74 9.07 -45.66
N VAL A 804 -13.74 7.88 -45.04
CA VAL A 804 -12.73 6.83 -45.27
C VAL A 804 -12.69 6.40 -46.74
N LYS A 805 -13.85 6.17 -47.37
CA LYS A 805 -13.94 5.84 -48.80
C LYS A 805 -13.40 6.96 -49.70
N ASN A 806 -13.70 8.20 -49.34
CA ASN A 806 -13.30 9.37 -50.13
C ASN A 806 -11.77 9.54 -50.16
N TYR A 807 -11.09 9.52 -49.01
CA TYR A 807 -9.63 9.67 -49.02
C TYR A 807 -8.89 8.38 -49.40
N ARG A 808 -9.51 7.20 -49.26
CA ARG A 808 -8.94 5.94 -49.79
C ARG A 808 -8.86 5.96 -51.31
N SER A 809 -9.89 6.46 -51.98
CA SER A 809 -9.92 6.56 -53.45
C SER A 809 -9.09 7.72 -53.99
N ASP A 810 -8.98 8.82 -53.24
CA ASP A 810 -8.15 9.98 -53.55
C ASP A 810 -7.38 10.45 -52.30
N PRO A 811 -6.13 10.00 -52.11
CA PRO A 811 -5.32 10.33 -50.92
C PRO A 811 -5.13 11.83 -50.67
N SER A 812 -5.29 12.68 -51.69
CA SER A 812 -5.17 14.14 -51.53
C SER A 812 -6.28 14.76 -50.65
N LYS A 813 -7.40 14.05 -50.47
CA LYS A 813 -8.55 14.50 -49.66
C LYS A 813 -8.42 14.17 -48.18
N ALA A 814 -7.35 13.52 -47.74
CA ALA A 814 -7.17 13.13 -46.34
C ALA A 814 -7.17 14.34 -45.40
N GLU A 815 -6.60 15.48 -45.82
CA GLU A 815 -6.58 16.72 -45.02
C GLU A 815 -7.99 17.30 -44.83
N GLU A 816 -8.82 17.31 -45.89
CA GLU A 816 -10.22 17.74 -45.81
C GLU A 816 -11.05 16.80 -44.91
N ALA A 817 -10.84 15.49 -45.06
CA ALA A 817 -11.50 14.48 -44.24
C ALA A 817 -11.14 14.64 -42.75
N LEU A 818 -9.87 14.90 -42.43
CA LEU A 818 -9.41 15.11 -41.05
C LEU A 818 -10.12 16.30 -40.38
N VAL A 819 -10.35 17.40 -41.11
CA VAL A 819 -11.10 18.55 -40.59
C VAL A 819 -12.55 18.17 -40.27
N VAL A 820 -13.20 17.41 -41.15
CA VAL A 820 -14.58 16.94 -40.95
C VAL A 820 -14.69 15.96 -39.78
N LEU A 821 -13.70 15.08 -39.62
CA LEU A 821 -13.68 14.09 -38.54
C LEU A 821 -13.42 14.73 -37.17
N ARG A 822 -12.63 15.81 -37.10
CA ARG A 822 -12.32 16.53 -35.85
C ARG A 822 -13.30 17.66 -35.50
N SER A 823 -14.21 18.05 -36.40
CA SER A 823 -15.19 19.09 -36.13
C SER A 823 -16.40 18.52 -35.37
N ASP A 824 -16.37 18.54 -34.05
CA ASP A 824 -17.59 18.39 -33.27
C ASP A 824 -18.44 19.67 -33.34
N SER A 825 -19.73 19.52 -33.68
CA SER A 825 -20.79 20.53 -33.61
C SER A 825 -20.94 21.54 -34.78
N ALA A 826 -21.40 21.07 -35.93
CA ALA A 826 -22.28 21.91 -36.77
C ALA A 826 -23.21 21.05 -37.64
N VAL A 827 -24.39 20.73 -37.10
CA VAL A 827 -25.56 20.47 -37.95
C VAL A 827 -25.89 21.80 -38.64
N VAL A 828 -25.32 22.04 -39.82
CA VAL A 828 -25.78 23.10 -40.72
C VAL A 828 -26.88 22.48 -41.60
N THR A 829 -28.13 22.78 -41.28
CA THR A 829 -29.21 22.62 -42.25
C THR A 829 -29.02 23.64 -43.39
N PRO A 830 -29.13 23.24 -44.67
CA PRO A 830 -29.02 24.16 -45.78
C PRO A 830 -30.33 24.95 -45.92
N ILE A 831 -30.26 26.28 -45.80
CA ILE A 831 -31.33 27.16 -46.29
C ILE A 831 -30.86 27.78 -47.61
N GLY A 832 -31.42 27.27 -48.70
CA GLY A 832 -31.39 27.95 -49.98
C GLY A 832 -32.34 29.14 -50.00
N GLY A 833 -31.90 30.22 -50.68
CA GLY A 833 -32.76 30.94 -51.61
C GLY A 833 -33.57 32.14 -51.11
N SER A 834 -32.99 33.33 -51.36
CA SER A 834 -33.63 34.61 -51.72
C SER A 834 -34.50 35.30 -50.63
N SER A 835 -34.26 36.54 -50.22
CA SER A 835 -34.35 37.76 -51.04
C SER A 835 -34.35 38.98 -50.11
N SER A 836 -33.71 40.07 -50.57
CA SER A 836 -33.98 41.49 -50.27
C SER A 836 -34.00 41.96 -48.81
N SER A 837 -33.44 43.09 -48.41
CA SER A 837 -32.86 44.23 -49.10
C SER A 837 -32.36 45.19 -48.01
N THR A 838 -31.15 45.68 -48.19
CA THR A 838 -30.75 47.10 -48.10
C THR A 838 -31.19 47.93 -46.88
N SER A 839 -30.18 48.42 -46.15
CA SER A 839 -29.84 49.84 -45.91
C SER A 839 -29.34 50.01 -44.46
N SER A 840 -28.04 50.16 -44.19
CA SER A 840 -27.16 51.31 -44.45
C SER A 840 -27.53 52.59 -43.70
N SER A 841 -26.77 52.92 -42.65
CA SER A 841 -26.09 54.21 -42.38
C SER A 841 -25.81 54.29 -40.87
N ALA A 842 -24.56 54.22 -40.39
CA ALA A 842 -23.43 55.12 -40.56
C ALA A 842 -23.58 56.47 -39.82
N THR A 843 -22.67 56.62 -38.85
CA THR A 843 -21.95 57.85 -38.45
C THR A 843 -22.55 58.85 -37.45
N SER A 844 -21.84 58.96 -36.32
CA SER A 844 -21.07 60.14 -35.87
C SER A 844 -21.50 60.86 -34.59
N GLN A 845 -20.53 60.87 -33.67
CA GLN A 845 -20.05 61.98 -32.83
C GLN A 845 -21.01 62.73 -31.88
N GLY A 846 -20.65 62.67 -30.59
CA GLY A 846 -20.17 63.87 -29.90
C GLY A 846 -20.94 64.38 -28.67
N SER A 847 -20.18 64.53 -27.58
CA SER A 847 -20.27 65.56 -26.51
C SER A 847 -21.02 65.26 -25.18
N SER A 848 -20.18 65.17 -24.14
CA SER A 848 -20.25 65.72 -22.77
C SER A 848 -21.59 66.07 -22.11
N SER A 849 -21.81 65.55 -20.91
CA SER A 849 -21.70 66.27 -19.61
C SER A 849 -22.33 65.44 -18.49
N GLY A 850 -21.76 65.52 -17.29
CA GLY A 850 -22.07 64.62 -16.18
C GLY A 850 -23.30 65.00 -15.36
N SER A 851 -23.86 64.00 -14.68
CA SER A 851 -24.40 64.10 -13.32
C SER A 851 -24.71 62.70 -12.78
N ALA A 852 -24.27 62.44 -11.56
CA ALA A 852 -24.48 61.20 -10.83
C ALA A 852 -25.94 61.03 -10.40
N THR A 853 -26.48 59.81 -10.52
CA THR A 853 -27.43 59.22 -9.55
C THR A 853 -27.69 57.73 -9.83
N ALA A 854 -27.59 56.91 -8.77
CA ALA A 854 -28.09 55.54 -8.59
C ALA A 854 -27.59 54.43 -9.55
N LYS A 855 -26.59 53.67 -9.12
CA LYS A 855 -26.18 52.40 -9.75
C LYS A 855 -27.31 51.38 -9.65
N SER A 856 -27.94 51.03 -10.77
CA SER A 856 -28.59 49.72 -10.91
C SER A 856 -27.50 48.65 -10.92
N GLU A 857 -27.55 47.70 -9.97
CA GLU A 857 -26.68 46.51 -10.01
C GLU A 857 -26.86 45.80 -11.35
N ASN A 858 -25.77 45.62 -12.08
CA ASN A 858 -25.77 44.97 -13.38
C ASN A 858 -26.07 43.47 -13.17
N TRP A 859 -27.08 42.93 -13.85
CA TRP A 859 -27.50 41.52 -13.69
C TRP A 859 -26.32 40.56 -13.94
N SER A 860 -25.38 40.92 -14.81
CA SER A 860 -24.14 40.15 -15.04
C SER A 860 -23.29 39.91 -13.78
N GLU A 861 -23.23 40.90 -12.88
CA GLU A 861 -22.46 40.83 -11.63
C GLU A 861 -23.18 39.96 -10.58
N LYS A 862 -24.52 39.92 -10.64
CA LYS A 862 -25.37 39.06 -9.82
C LYS A 862 -25.37 37.61 -10.30
N CYS A 863 -25.36 37.39 -11.62
CA CYS A 863 -25.15 36.09 -12.24
C CYS A 863 -23.80 35.50 -11.86
N ALA A 864 -22.70 36.27 -11.96
CA ALA A 864 -21.38 35.78 -11.59
C ALA A 864 -21.31 35.29 -10.13
N LYS A 865 -21.99 35.98 -9.21
CA LYS A 865 -22.09 35.57 -7.79
C LYS A 865 -22.94 34.30 -7.61
N LEU A 866 -24.07 34.19 -8.30
CA LEU A 866 -24.92 33.00 -8.24
C LEU A 866 -24.25 31.76 -8.87
N THR A 867 -23.48 31.93 -9.94
CA THR A 867 -22.69 30.86 -10.56
C THR A 867 -21.56 30.38 -9.66
N ALA A 868 -20.90 31.28 -8.94
CA ALA A 868 -19.90 30.91 -7.93
C ALA A 868 -20.52 30.18 -6.72
N GLU A 869 -21.71 30.61 -6.27
CA GLU A 869 -22.48 29.91 -5.23
C GLU A 869 -22.90 28.51 -5.71
N LEU A 870 -23.31 28.38 -6.98
CA LEU A 870 -23.67 27.09 -7.59
C LEU A 870 -22.48 26.13 -7.67
N ASP A 871 -21.30 26.61 -8.08
CA ASP A 871 -20.07 25.80 -8.12
C ASP A 871 -19.67 25.31 -6.71
N ASN A 872 -19.79 26.17 -5.71
CA ASN A 872 -19.54 25.78 -4.32
C ASN A 872 -20.55 24.72 -3.82
N VAL A 873 -21.84 24.88 -4.11
CA VAL A 873 -22.86 23.88 -3.78
C VAL A 873 -22.60 22.55 -4.50
N ASN A 874 -22.18 22.58 -5.77
CA ASN A 874 -21.82 21.38 -6.53
C ASN A 874 -20.63 20.63 -5.91
N LYS A 875 -19.60 21.35 -5.45
CA LYS A 875 -18.46 20.78 -4.71
C LYS A 875 -18.90 20.12 -3.41
N GLN A 876 -19.82 20.74 -2.68
CA GLN A 876 -20.37 20.17 -1.44
C GLN A 876 -21.24 18.93 -1.70
N ILE A 877 -22.00 18.89 -2.80
CA ILE A 877 -22.75 17.70 -3.23
C ILE A 877 -21.79 16.56 -3.56
N ALA A 878 -20.71 16.83 -4.31
CA ALA A 878 -19.71 15.82 -4.65
C ALA A 878 -19.04 15.23 -3.38
N ALA A 879 -18.62 16.09 -2.44
CA ALA A 879 -18.03 15.67 -1.18
C ALA A 879 -19.02 14.86 -0.30
N THR A 880 -20.30 15.27 -0.26
CA THR A 880 -21.34 14.55 0.50
C THR A 880 -21.65 13.19 -0.13
N ARG A 881 -21.62 13.09 -1.47
CA ARG A 881 -21.78 11.82 -2.21
C ARG A 881 -20.63 10.86 -1.95
N GLU A 882 -19.39 11.37 -1.96
CA GLU A 882 -18.20 10.57 -1.67
C GLU A 882 -18.22 10.04 -0.22
N ALA A 883 -18.62 10.88 0.75
CA ALA A 883 -18.79 10.47 2.14
C ALA A 883 -19.86 9.37 2.28
N LEU A 884 -20.99 9.48 1.57
CA LEU A 884 -22.03 8.44 1.55
C LEU A 884 -21.53 7.13 0.92
N LEU A 885 -20.72 7.17 -0.14
CA LEU A 885 -20.14 5.98 -0.77
C LEU A 885 -19.14 5.27 0.17
N LYS A 886 -18.27 6.03 0.83
CA LYS A 886 -17.34 5.50 1.85
C LYS A 886 -18.09 4.86 3.01
N LEU A 887 -19.15 5.51 3.50
CA LEU A 887 -20.01 4.99 4.57
C LEU A 887 -20.72 3.71 4.17
N ASN A 888 -21.23 3.63 2.93
CA ASN A 888 -21.88 2.44 2.40
C ASN A 888 -20.91 1.24 2.27
N ALA A 889 -19.67 1.50 1.86
CA ALA A 889 -18.62 0.48 1.83
C ALA A 889 -18.31 -0.05 3.25
N SER A 890 -18.24 0.83 4.26
CA SER A 890 -18.07 0.42 5.67
C SER A 890 -19.26 -0.38 6.20
N ILE A 891 -20.50 -0.02 5.85
CA ILE A 891 -21.70 -0.78 6.22
C ILE A 891 -21.67 -2.20 5.63
N MET A 892 -21.28 -2.34 4.36
CA MET A 892 -21.16 -3.64 3.70
C MET A 892 -20.06 -4.51 4.33
N ALA A 893 -18.94 -3.91 4.73
CA ALA A 893 -17.87 -4.61 5.43
C ALA A 893 -18.32 -5.12 6.81
N ASN A 894 -19.03 -4.29 7.59
CA ASN A 894 -19.55 -4.67 8.89
C ASN A 894 -20.64 -5.74 8.80
N LYS A 895 -21.49 -5.71 7.77
CA LYS A 895 -22.49 -6.76 7.54
C LYS A 895 -21.85 -8.13 7.37
N LYS A 896 -20.75 -8.21 6.62
CA LYS A 896 -20.01 -9.46 6.43
C LYS A 896 -19.37 -9.96 7.73
N LEU A 897 -18.82 -9.05 8.53
CA LEU A 897 -18.28 -9.37 9.87
C LEU A 897 -19.37 -9.85 10.83
N PHE A 898 -20.56 -9.27 10.79
CA PHE A 898 -21.71 -9.70 11.59
C PHE A 898 -22.10 -11.15 11.27
N GLU A 899 -22.28 -11.48 9.99
CA GLU A 899 -22.64 -12.83 9.53
C GLU A 899 -21.55 -13.87 9.88
N GLU A 900 -20.28 -13.46 9.93
CA GLU A 900 -19.16 -14.32 10.33
C GLU A 900 -19.13 -14.55 11.85
N TRP A 901 -19.40 -13.52 12.67
CA TRP A 901 -19.40 -13.62 14.13
C TRP A 901 -20.63 -14.32 14.69
N GLU A 902 -21.81 -14.10 14.10
CA GLU A 902 -23.05 -14.81 14.44
C GLU A 902 -22.88 -16.32 14.20
N ARG A 903 -22.36 -16.71 13.04
CA ARG A 903 -22.03 -18.12 12.74
C ARG A 903 -21.03 -18.70 13.74
N SER A 904 -20.00 -17.94 14.10
CA SER A 904 -18.99 -18.38 15.07
C SER A 904 -19.57 -18.56 16.48
N ALA A 905 -20.50 -17.71 16.89
CA ALA A 905 -21.19 -17.80 18.17
C ALA A 905 -22.12 -19.03 18.23
N ASP A 906 -22.89 -19.29 17.18
CA ASP A 906 -23.74 -20.48 17.06
C ASP A 906 -22.93 -21.78 17.12
N GLU A 907 -21.83 -21.84 16.38
CA GLU A 907 -20.92 -22.99 16.39
C GLU A 907 -20.28 -23.20 17.78
N ALA A 908 -19.91 -22.13 18.48
CA ALA A 908 -19.36 -22.21 19.84
C ALA A 908 -20.41 -22.71 20.85
N PHE A 909 -21.67 -22.30 20.68
CA PHE A 909 -22.79 -22.75 21.50
C PHE A 909 -23.06 -24.24 21.31
N ASP A 910 -23.10 -24.70 20.05
CA ASP A 910 -23.32 -26.11 19.71
C ASP A 910 -22.20 -27.02 20.24
N ARG A 911 -20.94 -26.55 20.21
CA ARG A 911 -19.82 -27.25 20.86
C ARG A 911 -20.03 -27.40 22.36
N CYS A 912 -20.47 -26.34 23.05
CA CYS A 912 -20.74 -26.39 24.49
C CYS A 912 -21.83 -27.41 24.84
N VAL A 913 -22.93 -27.43 24.08
CA VAL A 913 -24.04 -28.36 24.30
C VAL A 913 -23.63 -29.81 23.98
N GLY A 914 -22.88 -30.02 22.88
CA GLY A 914 -22.36 -31.35 22.52
C GLY A 914 -21.46 -31.92 23.61
N MET A 915 -20.52 -31.11 24.13
CA MET A 915 -19.62 -31.54 25.20
C MET A 915 -20.35 -31.86 26.51
N ALA A 916 -21.37 -31.07 26.87
CA ALA A 916 -22.20 -31.35 28.04
C ALA A 916 -23.03 -32.64 27.88
N ALA A 917 -23.51 -32.92 26.67
CA ALA A 917 -24.20 -34.16 26.33
C ALA A 917 -23.25 -35.38 26.37
N ASP A 918 -22.01 -35.23 25.89
CA ASP A 918 -20.99 -36.27 25.93
C ASP A 918 -20.59 -36.63 27.36
N VAL A 919 -20.47 -35.65 28.26
CA VAL A 919 -20.28 -35.89 29.69
C VAL A 919 -21.48 -36.66 30.28
N ALA A 920 -22.71 -36.28 29.94
CA ALA A 920 -23.90 -36.97 30.42
C ALA A 920 -23.98 -38.42 29.92
N LEU A 921 -23.58 -38.68 28.67
CA LEU A 921 -23.51 -40.03 28.08
C LEU A 921 -22.41 -40.88 28.73
N ASP A 922 -21.23 -40.31 28.97
CA ASP A 922 -20.06 -40.99 29.57
C ASP A 922 -20.29 -41.45 31.02
N PHE A 923 -21.08 -40.69 31.79
CA PHE A 923 -21.50 -41.05 33.14
C PHE A 923 -22.75 -41.95 33.17
N GLY A 924 -23.29 -42.35 32.00
CA GLY A 924 -24.48 -43.18 31.89
C GLY A 924 -25.78 -42.50 32.34
N ILE A 925 -25.81 -41.15 32.36
CA ILE A 925 -26.85 -40.34 33.01
C ILE A 925 -28.19 -40.41 32.27
N THR A 926 -28.21 -40.66 30.96
CA THR A 926 -29.45 -40.83 30.18
C THR A 926 -30.33 -41.97 30.70
N GLY A 927 -29.75 -43.06 31.23
CA GLY A 927 -30.51 -44.15 31.87
C GLY A 927 -30.73 -43.98 33.38
N LEU A 928 -30.17 -42.91 33.96
CA LEU A 928 -30.02 -42.68 35.41
C LEU A 928 -31.03 -41.64 35.91
N VAL A 929 -31.43 -40.68 35.06
CA VAL A 929 -32.59 -39.80 35.29
C VAL A 929 -33.87 -40.64 35.44
N GLU A 930 -34.04 -41.68 34.63
CA GLU A 930 -35.18 -42.61 34.71
C GLU A 930 -35.10 -43.59 35.89
N ARG A 931 -33.92 -43.76 36.51
CA ARG A 931 -33.65 -44.74 37.58
C ARG A 931 -33.22 -44.10 38.90
N TYR A 932 -33.37 -42.78 39.03
CA TYR A 932 -32.92 -41.99 40.17
C TYR A 932 -33.45 -42.54 41.51
N ASP A 933 -34.72 -42.90 41.57
CA ASP A 933 -35.36 -43.45 42.77
C ASP A 933 -34.75 -44.81 43.18
N THR A 934 -34.39 -45.64 42.21
CA THR A 934 -33.79 -46.96 42.43
C THR A 934 -32.36 -46.84 42.98
N ILE A 935 -31.59 -45.87 42.47
CA ILE A 935 -30.21 -45.62 42.89
C ILE A 935 -30.19 -44.91 44.25
N TYR A 936 -31.14 -44.02 44.52
CA TYR A 936 -31.34 -43.36 45.80
C TYR A 936 -31.65 -44.37 46.93
N GLU A 937 -32.52 -45.36 46.67
CA GLU A 937 -32.85 -46.42 47.62
C GLU A 937 -31.71 -47.45 47.82
N LEU A 938 -30.88 -47.70 46.80
CA LEU A 938 -29.66 -48.52 46.92
C LEU A 938 -28.56 -47.79 47.71
N ALA A 939 -28.39 -46.48 47.49
CA ALA A 939 -27.41 -45.66 48.19
C ALA A 939 -27.70 -45.55 49.70
N LYS A 940 -28.98 -45.55 50.10
CA LYS A 940 -29.41 -45.63 51.51
C LYS A 940 -28.95 -46.89 52.26
N LYS A 941 -28.67 -47.98 51.55
CA LYS A 941 -28.35 -49.30 52.14
C LYS A 941 -26.84 -49.54 52.32
N LEU A 942 -25.99 -48.64 51.85
CA LEU A 942 -24.52 -48.73 51.99
C LEU A 942 -24.06 -48.11 53.33
N PRO A 943 -23.12 -48.73 54.06
CA PRO A 943 -22.62 -48.19 55.32
C PRO A 943 -21.63 -47.04 55.09
N GLY A 944 -21.98 -45.84 55.58
CA GLY A 944 -21.24 -44.58 55.42
C GLY A 944 -22.09 -43.53 54.72
N GLU A 945 -22.22 -42.31 55.27
CA GLU A 945 -23.15 -41.29 54.79
C GLU A 945 -22.94 -40.95 53.29
N PRO A 946 -23.84 -41.33 52.36
CA PRO A 946 -23.69 -41.08 50.93
C PRO A 946 -24.45 -39.83 50.49
N LYS A 947 -24.67 -38.86 51.40
CA LYS A 947 -25.41 -37.61 51.12
C LYS A 947 -24.70 -36.78 50.05
N ASP A 948 -23.38 -36.70 50.15
CA ASP A 948 -22.51 -35.94 49.26
C ASP A 948 -22.54 -36.43 47.80
N VAL A 949 -22.66 -37.74 47.59
CA VAL A 949 -22.66 -38.32 46.24
C VAL A 949 -24.02 -38.10 45.58
N ILE A 950 -25.11 -38.30 46.32
CA ILE A 950 -26.49 -38.13 45.85
C ILE A 950 -26.77 -36.67 45.43
N GLU A 951 -26.26 -35.70 46.19
CA GLU A 951 -26.45 -34.28 45.90
C GLU A 951 -25.70 -33.84 44.63
N LYS A 952 -24.52 -34.42 44.39
CA LYS A 952 -23.69 -34.16 43.20
C LYS A 952 -24.30 -34.73 41.91
N TYR A 953 -24.95 -35.89 41.97
CA TYR A 953 -25.68 -36.46 40.81
C TYR A 953 -26.93 -35.65 40.44
N ARG A 954 -27.65 -35.12 41.43
CA ARG A 954 -28.81 -34.24 41.20
C ARG A 954 -28.41 -32.96 40.45
N TYR A 955 -27.22 -32.45 40.73
CA TYR A 955 -26.71 -31.21 40.15
C TYR A 955 -26.31 -31.34 38.68
N LEU A 956 -25.60 -32.42 38.32
CA LEU A 956 -25.20 -32.69 36.93
C LEU A 956 -26.42 -32.82 35.99
N ALA A 957 -27.45 -33.54 36.45
CA ALA A 957 -28.71 -33.64 35.71
C ALA A 957 -29.38 -32.26 35.50
N SER A 958 -29.31 -31.38 36.50
CA SER A 958 -29.88 -30.02 36.41
C SER A 958 -29.11 -29.12 35.44
N LEU A 959 -27.79 -29.24 35.36
CA LEU A 959 -26.95 -28.44 34.46
C LEU A 959 -27.14 -28.86 33.00
N THR A 960 -27.17 -30.17 32.72
CA THR A 960 -27.44 -30.71 31.38
C THR A 960 -28.83 -30.30 30.88
N GLN A 961 -29.84 -30.35 31.76
CA GLN A 961 -31.18 -29.91 31.42
C GLN A 961 -31.24 -28.40 31.12
N ARG A 962 -30.54 -27.56 31.91
CA ARG A 962 -30.50 -26.10 31.67
C ARG A 962 -29.78 -25.71 30.37
N LEU A 963 -28.68 -26.38 30.03
CA LEU A 963 -27.98 -26.17 28.75
C LEU A 963 -28.83 -26.64 27.56
N SER A 964 -29.61 -27.72 27.72
CA SER A 964 -30.58 -28.17 26.72
C SER A 964 -31.75 -27.20 26.56
N GLU A 965 -32.23 -26.60 27.64
CA GLU A 965 -33.31 -25.61 27.60
C GLU A 965 -32.84 -24.27 27.00
N ALA A 966 -31.59 -23.87 27.23
CA ALA A 966 -30.94 -22.74 26.56
C ALA A 966 -30.90 -22.93 25.03
N LYS A 967 -30.54 -24.14 24.57
CA LYS A 967 -30.56 -24.49 23.15
C LYS A 967 -31.94 -24.41 22.50
N ALA A 968 -33.01 -24.62 23.25
CA ALA A 968 -34.36 -24.56 22.71
C ALA A 968 -34.86 -23.11 22.50
N VAL A 969 -34.21 -22.12 23.09
CA VAL A 969 -34.60 -20.70 23.04
C VAL A 969 -33.71 -19.87 22.10
N ASN A 970 -32.66 -20.48 21.53
CA ASN A 970 -31.67 -19.88 20.62
C ASN A 970 -30.91 -18.64 21.14
N ASP A 971 -31.19 -18.15 22.35
CA ASP A 971 -30.57 -16.96 22.94
C ASP A 971 -30.68 -16.97 24.48
N VAL A 972 -29.64 -16.49 25.16
CA VAL A 972 -29.52 -16.34 26.63
C VAL A 972 -30.51 -15.31 27.16
N ASP A 973 -30.84 -14.27 26.39
CA ASP A 973 -31.81 -13.23 26.77
C ASP A 973 -33.24 -13.77 26.87
N GLY A 974 -33.61 -14.71 25.97
CA GLY A 974 -34.87 -15.42 26.04
C GLY A 974 -34.97 -16.34 27.27
N LEU A 975 -33.83 -16.91 27.70
CA LEU A 975 -33.74 -17.72 28.91
C LEU A 975 -33.85 -16.86 30.18
N ALA A 976 -33.14 -15.73 30.21
CA ALA A 976 -33.17 -14.73 31.28
C ALA A 976 -34.59 -14.17 31.47
N SER A 977 -35.25 -13.82 30.37
CA SER A 977 -36.65 -13.35 30.33
C SER A 977 -37.64 -14.41 30.81
N ARG A 978 -37.44 -15.69 30.45
CA ARG A 978 -38.32 -16.80 30.83
C ARG A 978 -38.16 -17.17 32.32
N GLU A 979 -36.95 -17.07 32.86
CA GLU A 979 -36.68 -17.35 34.28
C GLU A 979 -36.83 -16.13 35.20
N ASN A 980 -37.14 -14.96 34.64
CA ASN A 980 -37.23 -13.70 35.36
C ASN A 980 -35.95 -13.37 36.15
N LYS A 981 -34.80 -13.63 35.51
CA LYS A 981 -33.45 -13.37 36.02
C LYS A 981 -32.72 -12.44 35.07
N THR A 982 -31.69 -11.78 35.57
CA THR A 982 -30.76 -11.00 34.72
C THR A 982 -29.81 -11.93 33.99
N GLU A 983 -29.32 -11.51 32.83
CA GLU A 983 -28.33 -12.26 32.05
C GLU A 983 -27.07 -12.58 32.88
N ALA A 984 -26.64 -11.64 33.73
CA ALA A 984 -25.52 -11.82 34.65
C ALA A 984 -25.75 -12.96 35.67
N GLU A 985 -26.98 -13.12 36.17
CA GLU A 985 -27.35 -14.20 37.10
C GLU A 985 -27.41 -15.56 36.38
N ILE A 986 -27.85 -15.60 35.12
CA ILE A 986 -27.80 -16.81 34.29
C ILE A 986 -26.34 -17.24 34.08
N TRP A 987 -25.46 -16.29 33.75
CA TRP A 987 -24.03 -16.54 33.57
C TRP A 987 -23.31 -16.97 34.85
N GLU A 988 -23.67 -16.38 35.98
CA GLU A 988 -23.15 -16.79 37.29
C GLU A 988 -23.61 -18.21 37.64
N THR A 989 -24.87 -18.53 37.37
CA THR A 989 -25.43 -19.88 37.58
C THR A 989 -24.73 -20.93 36.70
N LEU A 990 -24.43 -20.61 35.45
CA LEU A 990 -23.67 -21.49 34.55
C LEU A 990 -22.22 -21.66 35.00
N ARG A 991 -21.58 -20.57 35.44
CA ARG A 991 -20.22 -20.59 36.00
C ARG A 991 -20.12 -21.43 37.26
N ASP A 992 -21.09 -21.31 38.17
CA ASP A 992 -21.18 -22.13 39.38
C ASP A 992 -21.47 -23.61 39.03
N GLY A 993 -22.24 -23.85 37.97
CA GLY A 993 -22.39 -25.15 37.29
C GLY A 993 -21.05 -25.83 37.03
N ILE A 994 -20.15 -25.09 36.41
CA ILE A 994 -18.83 -25.54 35.96
C ILE A 994 -17.85 -25.66 37.13
N GLY A 995 -17.86 -24.71 38.07
CA GLY A 995 -17.05 -24.76 39.28
C GLY A 995 -17.32 -26.02 40.11
N GLN A 996 -18.56 -26.50 40.12
CA GLN A 996 -18.93 -27.72 40.83
C GLN A 996 -18.62 -29.01 40.05
N ILE A 997 -18.55 -28.99 38.70
CA ILE A 997 -17.96 -30.07 37.90
C ILE A 997 -16.48 -30.25 38.26
N SER A 998 -15.75 -29.14 38.45
CA SER A 998 -14.38 -29.17 38.96
C SER A 998 -14.30 -29.78 40.37
N GLY A 999 -15.31 -29.52 41.21
CA GLY A 999 -15.48 -30.19 42.51
C GLY A 999 -15.71 -31.71 42.43
N LEU A 1000 -16.35 -32.19 41.35
CA LEU A 1000 -16.56 -33.62 41.08
C LEU A 1000 -15.24 -34.37 40.85
N LEU A 1001 -14.25 -33.69 40.25
CA LEU A 1001 -12.89 -34.22 40.05
C LEU A 1001 -12.21 -34.47 41.40
N GLY A 1002 -12.51 -33.69 42.44
CA GLY A 1002 -11.89 -33.82 43.76
C GLY A 1002 -12.19 -35.12 44.52
N LEU A 1003 -13.18 -35.92 44.10
CA LEU A 1003 -13.76 -36.99 44.93
C LEU A 1003 -13.53 -38.42 44.48
N ASP A 1004 -12.84 -38.68 43.37
CA ASP A 1004 -12.43 -40.05 43.08
C ASP A 1004 -11.00 -40.14 42.51
N LYS A 1005 -10.05 -40.35 43.42
CA LYS A 1005 -8.65 -40.66 43.10
C LYS A 1005 -8.46 -42.11 42.62
N THR A 1006 -9.52 -42.91 42.50
CA THR A 1006 -9.41 -44.37 42.29
C THR A 1006 -9.70 -44.85 40.87
N VAL A 1007 -9.94 -43.95 39.90
CA VAL A 1007 -10.07 -44.30 38.47
C VAL A 1007 -8.93 -43.67 37.66
N PRO A 1008 -7.80 -44.40 37.45
CA PRO A 1008 -6.67 -43.91 36.66
C PRO A 1008 -7.06 -43.63 35.21
N GLY A 1009 -6.59 -42.51 34.64
CA GLY A 1009 -6.72 -42.17 33.22
C GLY A 1009 -7.93 -41.30 32.82
N LYS A 1010 -8.95 -41.11 33.67
CA LYS A 1010 -10.13 -40.27 33.34
C LYS A 1010 -10.06 -38.82 33.82
N TRP A 1011 -9.13 -38.48 34.73
CA TRP A 1011 -8.89 -37.10 35.20
C TRP A 1011 -8.54 -36.15 34.05
N TRP A 1012 -7.71 -36.60 33.11
CA TRP A 1012 -7.30 -35.81 31.96
C TRP A 1012 -8.46 -35.54 30.99
N LYS A 1013 -9.33 -36.53 30.76
CA LYS A 1013 -10.50 -36.41 29.86
C LYS A 1013 -11.51 -35.38 30.39
N TYR A 1014 -11.92 -35.50 31.64
CA TYR A 1014 -12.94 -34.60 32.21
C TYR A 1014 -12.37 -33.24 32.66
N GLY A 1015 -11.09 -33.21 33.05
CA GLY A 1015 -10.37 -31.96 33.27
C GLY A 1015 -10.25 -31.16 31.97
N SER A 1016 -9.82 -31.77 30.87
CA SER A 1016 -9.76 -31.08 29.58
C SER A 1016 -11.15 -30.65 29.11
N MET A 1017 -12.17 -31.50 29.20
CA MET A 1017 -13.54 -31.13 28.84
C MET A 1017 -14.11 -29.97 29.68
N ALA A 1018 -13.78 -29.87 30.97
CA ALA A 1018 -14.20 -28.75 31.82
C ALA A 1018 -13.48 -27.45 31.44
N PHE A 1019 -12.19 -27.53 31.10
CA PHE A 1019 -11.43 -26.39 30.59
C PHE A 1019 -11.89 -25.95 29.19
N ASP A 1020 -12.16 -26.90 28.30
CA ASP A 1020 -12.64 -26.67 26.94
C ASP A 1020 -14.07 -26.10 26.97
N LEU A 1021 -14.94 -26.56 27.88
CA LEU A 1021 -16.28 -26.00 28.09
C LEU A 1021 -16.20 -24.56 28.64
N ALA A 1022 -15.31 -24.30 29.61
CA ALA A 1022 -15.08 -22.96 30.13
C ALA A 1022 -14.48 -22.02 29.07
N PHE A 1023 -13.59 -22.53 28.22
CA PHE A 1023 -13.00 -21.80 27.10
C PHE A 1023 -14.06 -21.45 26.05
N ASN A 1024 -14.84 -22.43 25.59
CA ASN A 1024 -15.89 -22.22 24.59
C ASN A 1024 -17.00 -21.27 25.10
N LEU A 1025 -17.33 -21.29 26.41
CA LEU A 1025 -18.28 -20.33 26.99
C LEU A 1025 -17.69 -18.92 27.15
N THR A 1026 -16.37 -18.81 27.33
CA THR A 1026 -15.69 -17.51 27.36
C THR A 1026 -15.58 -16.94 25.94
N GLU A 1027 -15.27 -17.79 24.96
CA GLU A 1027 -15.29 -17.46 23.53
C GLU A 1027 -16.68 -16.97 23.12
N LEU A 1028 -17.74 -17.72 23.48
CA LEU A 1028 -19.13 -17.37 23.22
C LEU A 1028 -19.50 -16.01 23.84
N ARG A 1029 -19.06 -15.74 25.07
CA ARG A 1029 -19.32 -14.46 25.74
C ARG A 1029 -18.62 -13.28 25.06
N GLU A 1030 -17.38 -13.46 24.60
CA GLU A 1030 -16.63 -12.40 23.91
C GLU A 1030 -17.15 -12.17 22.49
N THR A 1031 -17.53 -13.22 21.76
CA THR A 1031 -18.16 -13.07 20.44
C THR A 1031 -19.51 -12.36 20.55
N TRP A 1032 -20.34 -12.67 21.55
CA TRP A 1032 -21.60 -11.96 21.78
C TRP A 1032 -21.42 -10.48 22.13
N LYS A 1033 -20.45 -10.12 22.98
CA LYS A 1033 -20.11 -8.70 23.22
C LYS A 1033 -19.68 -7.96 21.96
N ASN A 1034 -18.97 -8.65 21.07
CA ASN A 1034 -18.53 -8.07 19.80
C ASN A 1034 -19.71 -7.87 18.85
N VAL A 1035 -20.69 -8.78 18.84
CA VAL A 1035 -21.97 -8.64 18.12
C VAL A 1035 -22.75 -7.43 18.64
N GLU A 1036 -22.91 -7.27 19.96
CA GLU A 1036 -23.57 -6.09 20.58
C GLU A 1036 -22.85 -4.77 20.24
N ALA A 1037 -21.51 -4.75 20.30
CA ALA A 1037 -20.74 -3.56 19.93
C ALA A 1037 -20.90 -3.20 18.44
N LEU A 1038 -21.07 -4.21 17.57
CA LEU A 1038 -21.32 -4.01 16.15
C LEU A 1038 -22.74 -3.48 15.90
N GLU A 1039 -23.74 -3.94 16.66
CA GLU A 1039 -25.11 -3.41 16.62
C GLU A 1039 -25.17 -1.93 17.03
N ALA A 1040 -24.43 -1.54 18.07
CA ALA A 1040 -24.30 -0.14 18.48
C ALA A 1040 -23.66 0.72 17.36
N ASN A 1041 -22.64 0.19 16.68
CA ASN A 1041 -22.04 0.85 15.52
C ASN A 1041 -23.03 0.97 14.35
N ASN A 1042 -23.84 -0.06 14.08
CA ASN A 1042 -24.87 -0.03 13.04
C ASN A 1042 -25.93 1.06 13.31
N GLN A 1043 -26.28 1.32 14.57
CA GLN A 1043 -27.16 2.44 14.94
C GLN A 1043 -26.50 3.79 14.66
N MET A 1044 -25.20 3.95 14.97
CA MET A 1044 -24.44 5.16 14.65
C MET A 1044 -24.33 5.39 13.13
N TYR A 1045 -24.11 4.33 12.36
CA TYR A 1045 -24.10 4.40 10.89
C TYR A 1045 -25.46 4.78 10.33
N ALA A 1046 -26.56 4.23 10.86
CA ALA A 1046 -27.92 4.61 10.47
C ALA A 1046 -28.20 6.10 10.74
N GLU A 1047 -27.69 6.64 11.86
CA GLU A 1047 -27.82 8.06 12.18
C GLU A 1047 -26.97 8.95 11.27
N ALA A 1048 -25.73 8.53 10.96
CA ALA A 1048 -24.84 9.21 10.02
C ALA A 1048 -25.41 9.24 8.60
N VAL A 1049 -25.98 8.12 8.12
CA VAL A 1049 -26.68 8.03 6.84
C VAL A 1049 -27.88 8.99 6.83
N ARG A 1050 -28.70 9.04 7.89
CA ARG A 1050 -29.81 10.00 7.99
C ARG A 1050 -29.33 11.45 7.92
N LYS A 1051 -28.28 11.82 8.66
CA LYS A 1051 -27.70 13.16 8.66
C LYS A 1051 -27.16 13.56 7.29
N LEU A 1052 -26.40 12.68 6.65
CA LEU A 1052 -25.83 12.94 5.31
C LEU A 1052 -26.89 12.95 4.21
N THR A 1053 -27.92 12.11 4.31
CA THR A 1053 -29.06 12.12 3.36
C THR A 1053 -29.88 13.39 3.50
N THR A 1054 -30.09 13.88 4.72
CA THR A 1054 -30.77 15.16 4.98
C THR A 1054 -29.97 16.32 4.41
N ARG A 1055 -28.65 16.37 4.68
CA ARG A 1055 -27.75 17.37 4.11
C ARG A 1055 -27.71 17.33 2.58
N MET A 1056 -27.70 16.13 1.99
CA MET A 1056 -27.74 15.95 0.54
C MET A 1056 -29.03 16.52 -0.05
N LYS A 1057 -30.16 16.28 0.61
CA LYS A 1057 -31.45 16.84 0.21
C LYS A 1057 -31.45 18.37 0.27
N GLU A 1058 -30.95 18.95 1.36
CA GLU A 1058 -30.82 20.41 1.53
C GLU A 1058 -29.92 21.05 0.45
N LEU A 1059 -28.79 20.40 0.11
CA LEU A 1059 -27.88 20.88 -0.93
C LEU A 1059 -28.50 20.80 -2.33
N VAL A 1060 -29.23 19.72 -2.63
CA VAL A 1060 -29.96 19.56 -3.90
C VAL A 1060 -31.10 20.57 -4.03
N ASP A 1061 -31.85 20.81 -2.95
CA ASP A 1061 -32.90 21.83 -2.91
C ASP A 1061 -32.29 23.23 -3.11
N ARG A 1062 -31.15 23.51 -2.46
CA ARG A 1062 -30.42 24.78 -2.64
C ARG A 1062 -29.87 24.96 -4.06
N GLN A 1063 -29.37 23.89 -4.67
CA GLN A 1063 -28.92 23.88 -6.06
C GLN A 1063 -30.08 24.23 -7.01
N LYS A 1064 -31.28 23.68 -6.74
CA LYS A 1064 -32.50 23.97 -7.50
C LYS A 1064 -32.95 25.42 -7.34
N GLU A 1065 -32.93 25.96 -6.12
CA GLU A 1065 -33.24 27.36 -5.85
C GLU A 1065 -32.30 28.33 -6.60
N ILE A 1066 -30.99 28.04 -6.61
CA ILE A 1066 -30.00 28.88 -7.29
C ILE A 1066 -30.21 28.83 -8.81
N LYS A 1067 -30.46 27.64 -9.38
CA LYS A 1067 -30.78 27.50 -10.82
C LYS A 1067 -32.06 28.27 -11.21
N GLN A 1068 -33.12 28.17 -10.40
CA GLN A 1068 -34.35 28.92 -10.64
C GLN A 1068 -34.14 30.44 -10.57
N LYS A 1069 -33.27 30.93 -9.68
CA LYS A 1069 -32.91 32.36 -9.60
C LYS A 1069 -32.14 32.85 -10.83
N ILE A 1070 -31.26 32.01 -11.38
CA ILE A 1070 -30.52 32.30 -12.61
C ILE A 1070 -31.51 32.34 -13.80
N GLU A 1071 -32.34 31.32 -13.97
CA GLU A 1071 -33.35 31.24 -15.04
C GLU A 1071 -34.37 32.39 -14.99
N ALA A 1072 -34.83 32.76 -13.79
CA ALA A 1072 -35.81 33.84 -13.61
C ALA A 1072 -35.23 35.22 -13.96
N GLY A 1073 -33.95 35.47 -13.66
CA GLY A 1073 -33.34 36.75 -14.01
C GLY A 1073 -32.81 36.81 -15.44
N GLU A 1074 -32.41 35.69 -16.04
CA GLU A 1074 -32.19 35.61 -17.51
C GLU A 1074 -33.49 35.87 -18.28
N SER A 1075 -34.62 35.36 -17.79
CA SER A 1075 -35.95 35.65 -18.37
C SER A 1075 -36.34 37.13 -18.19
N ALA A 1076 -36.03 37.75 -17.05
CA ALA A 1076 -36.29 39.16 -16.80
C ALA A 1076 -35.38 40.09 -17.63
N GLU A 1077 -34.12 39.70 -17.87
CA GLU A 1077 -33.20 40.42 -18.74
C GLU A 1077 -33.60 40.29 -20.21
N ASN A 1078 -34.07 39.11 -20.65
CA ASN A 1078 -34.60 38.90 -22.00
C ASN A 1078 -35.96 39.56 -22.26
N ALA A 1079 -36.75 39.84 -21.21
CA ALA A 1079 -37.99 40.62 -21.33
C ALA A 1079 -37.74 42.14 -21.24
N ALA A 1080 -36.58 42.56 -20.74
CA ALA A 1080 -36.15 43.96 -20.66
C ALA A 1080 -35.30 44.41 -21.87
N LYS A 1081 -34.72 43.46 -22.60
CA LYS A 1081 -34.17 43.62 -23.96
C LYS A 1081 -35.29 43.52 -24.99
#